data_AF-A0A836L5W0-F1
#
_entry.id   AF-A0A836L5W0-F1
#
_cell.length_a   1.000
_cell.length_b   1.000
_cell.length_c   1.000
_cell.angle_alpha   90.00
_cell.angle_beta   90.00
_cell.angle_gamma   90.00
#
_symmetry.space_group_name_H-M   'P 1'
#
loop_
_entity.id
_entity.type
_entity.pdbx_description
1 polymer ?
#
loop_
_entity_poly.entity_id
_entity_poly.type
_entity_poly.pdbx_seq_one_letter_code
_entity_poly.pdbx_strand_id
1 'polypeptide(L)'
;MVDAGSRYDEDEEEDVLPFEGLDKASALQECRVFNKIPLDEEGSIRAMTQVLYLLSIGVRLTEAEATDIFFMSTKLMQSNYAKLRRLQYILMKELSPLVEQSFIASNALMTDIKKKGDPDKSSAIRALYAIMDSSMYNSMDRTIVECMTSRNPGVVTAALVTGIHMSNTLTEMPRKWATQLNEVLRDRSKAQYPAIALLHKIRNNDRLSVDRLIEDAQAGRIRSSLAVCLVIKMCTELMQDDFTSSLEIYKFVTSMLHRSDMIAFEAAKSIASLRNVSDKELTPVVTVLQLYLSSQNQVLRFAAAYLLGCISTTHPAAVAPINAEMEALALDSNRVIATLAITSLLKTGTESTIARMLTQLSSGNYMNELGDELKLTIVDAMRVLNAKFPSKYETLLAFLFRALSDEGSSSLKQSVVDAMLDISKSNPSSKEVVLTHLAEFIDDCEFSQITKRVLMHLGEGVPHCSNPRRFVRYVYNHATLEKPEVRAVAVTTLAKIAASVPSLRRSIVALLKRSCSDSDDEVRDRAVLYTKLFLQNDEVLVRTYVGDIAAAVLHHRNALRDANRKTSADGTLSGLTSVDMMATIAAAPDNTNAFGTPGPTPAVLQGRDALHRVKQLRELGEPAKSTEPVLITEPDNEYVVSVMKHIYPEHVVVQFKVKNMMDNMLFKNVLVITNTEELEAEPLYAIPIESIRPGETQYGYVVLQYAPNKFPSGTVEPMFRFSMAESEDEEAGDQDEYPMESFDVDVSDFVTPINLGNEMDSKWAEQEGNETAGTFALHSMKNLTEAAQQLADFFGMYIEGGVPEKITTTSHVLKMAGALTDEDRTLVLVQAKVFISTDNRVALHLALRGGSADVREYLANVLLG
;
A
#
# COMPACT_ATOMS: atom_id res chain seq x y z
N MET A 1 37.39 28.57 30.38
CA MET A 1 38.39 29.10 29.44
C MET A 1 38.99 27.89 28.74
N VAL A 2 38.88 27.63 27.44
CA VAL A 2 38.19 28.18 26.26
C VAL A 2 38.13 26.96 25.33
N ASP A 3 36.96 26.34 25.17
CA ASP A 3 36.21 26.25 23.91
C ASP A 3 37.07 26.19 22.63
N ALA A 4 37.11 25.04 21.99
CA ALA A 4 37.65 24.84 20.64
C ALA A 4 36.75 23.83 19.93
N GLY A 5 35.50 24.21 19.69
CA GLY A 5 34.66 23.59 18.68
C GLY A 5 35.27 23.85 17.30
N SER A 6 35.73 22.79 16.63
CA SER A 6 35.98 22.82 15.20
C SER A 6 34.62 22.91 14.49
N ARG A 7 34.26 24.10 14.03
CA ARG A 7 33.25 24.26 12.97
C ARG A 7 33.73 23.44 11.78
N TYR A 8 33.01 22.36 11.49
CA TYR A 8 32.87 21.90 10.12
C TYR A 8 31.95 22.93 9.47
N ASP A 9 32.54 23.87 8.74
CA ASP A 9 31.80 24.61 7.74
C ASP A 9 31.47 23.58 6.65
N GLU A 10 30.26 23.01 6.74
CA GLU A 10 29.61 22.37 5.60
C GLU A 10 29.28 23.49 4.62
N ASP A 11 30.27 23.87 3.79
CA ASP A 11 29.96 24.47 2.51
C ASP A 11 29.16 23.41 1.75
N GLU A 12 27.84 23.58 1.68
CA GLU A 12 26.96 22.93 0.72
C GLU A 12 27.49 23.30 -0.68
N GLU A 13 28.45 22.52 -1.19
CA GLU A 13 28.69 22.44 -2.63
C GLU A 13 27.37 21.94 -3.22
N GLU A 14 26.55 22.86 -3.75
CA GLU A 14 25.42 22.52 -4.61
C GLU A 14 25.95 21.52 -5.65
N ASP A 15 25.52 20.26 -5.55
CA ASP A 15 25.87 19.20 -6.49
C ASP A 15 25.29 19.56 -7.87
N VAL A 16 26.00 20.38 -8.64
CA VAL A 16 25.60 20.74 -10.00
C VAL A 16 25.58 19.47 -10.84
N LEU A 17 24.38 19.06 -11.25
CA LEU A 17 24.21 17.85 -12.05
C LEU A 17 24.94 18.05 -13.40
N PRO A 18 25.78 17.09 -13.82
CA PRO A 18 26.42 17.18 -15.13
C PRO A 18 25.34 17.26 -16.23
N PHE A 19 25.44 18.26 -17.09
CA PHE A 19 24.49 18.57 -18.19
C PHE A 19 23.12 19.12 -17.76
N GLU A 20 23.02 19.77 -16.61
CA GLU A 20 21.83 20.53 -16.21
C GLU A 20 21.40 21.54 -17.29
N GLY A 21 20.12 21.54 -17.66
CA GLY A 21 19.56 22.38 -18.72
C GLY A 21 19.83 21.90 -20.16
N LEU A 22 20.37 20.70 -20.36
CA LEU A 22 20.58 20.12 -21.69
C LEU A 22 19.25 19.85 -22.41
N ASP A 23 19.08 20.48 -23.56
CA ASP A 23 17.93 20.25 -24.44
C ASP A 23 18.10 18.97 -25.30
N LYS A 24 16.99 18.24 -25.49
CA LYS A 24 16.92 17.01 -26.30
C LYS A 24 17.41 17.24 -27.73
N ALA A 25 16.97 18.33 -28.38
CA ALA A 25 17.36 18.57 -29.78
C ALA A 25 18.85 18.86 -29.92
N SER A 26 19.43 19.57 -28.95
CA SER A 26 20.87 19.85 -28.89
C SER A 26 21.70 18.56 -28.73
N ALA A 27 21.31 17.67 -27.82
CA ALA A 27 21.99 16.39 -27.64
C ALA A 27 21.92 15.50 -28.90
N LEU A 28 20.75 15.42 -29.54
CA LEU A 28 20.57 14.68 -30.79
C LEU A 28 21.40 15.26 -31.94
N GLN A 29 21.56 16.58 -31.98
CA GLN A 29 22.42 17.24 -32.97
C GLN A 29 23.90 16.92 -32.72
N GLU A 30 24.35 16.89 -31.47
CA GLU A 30 25.72 16.50 -31.11
C GLU A 30 26.07 15.07 -31.54
N CYS A 31 25.09 14.14 -31.55
CA CYS A 31 25.30 12.76 -32.06
C CYS A 31 25.76 12.69 -33.52
N ARG A 32 25.60 13.76 -34.33
CA ARG A 32 26.15 13.81 -35.70
C ARG A 32 27.67 13.64 -35.75
N VAL A 33 28.36 13.90 -34.64
CA VAL A 33 29.81 13.64 -34.49
C VAL A 33 30.18 12.19 -34.78
N PHE A 34 29.26 11.23 -34.61
CA PHE A 34 29.51 9.80 -34.87
C PHE A 34 29.84 9.50 -36.34
N ASN A 35 29.43 10.38 -37.26
CA ASN A 35 29.68 10.25 -38.69
C ASN A 35 30.93 11.03 -39.18
N LYS A 36 31.64 11.73 -38.29
CA LYS A 36 32.80 12.54 -38.65
C LYS A 36 33.98 11.66 -39.10
N ILE A 37 34.68 12.09 -40.15
CA ILE A 37 35.87 11.43 -40.69
C ILE A 37 37.02 12.47 -40.69
N PRO A 38 38.13 12.25 -39.94
CA PRO A 38 38.43 11.13 -39.05
C PRO A 38 37.53 11.10 -37.80
N LEU A 39 37.39 9.92 -37.19
CA LEU A 39 36.51 9.68 -36.04
C LEU A 39 36.99 10.46 -34.80
N ASP A 40 36.07 11.19 -34.18
CA ASP A 40 36.33 12.03 -33.01
C ASP A 40 35.90 11.30 -31.74
N GLU A 41 36.86 10.67 -31.05
CA GLU A 41 36.60 9.77 -29.94
C GLU A 41 36.09 10.49 -28.68
N GLU A 42 36.65 11.66 -28.35
CA GLU A 42 36.24 12.45 -27.18
C GLU A 42 34.89 13.14 -27.41
N GLY A 43 34.68 13.71 -28.60
CA GLY A 43 33.39 14.29 -28.98
C GLY A 43 32.27 13.25 -28.98
N SER A 44 32.56 12.04 -29.47
CA SER A 44 31.59 10.93 -29.44
C SER A 44 31.24 10.50 -28.01
N ILE A 45 32.21 10.44 -27.10
CA ILE A 45 31.95 10.12 -25.69
C ILE A 45 31.02 11.16 -25.07
N ARG A 46 31.30 12.45 -25.26
CA ARG A 46 30.46 13.54 -24.74
C ARG A 46 29.02 13.43 -25.24
N ALA A 47 28.83 13.27 -26.55
CA ALA A 47 27.50 13.15 -27.15
C ALA A 47 26.74 11.90 -26.65
N MET A 48 27.42 10.77 -26.47
CA MET A 48 26.80 9.57 -25.92
C MET A 48 26.42 9.70 -24.45
N THR A 49 27.27 10.36 -23.64
CA THR A 49 26.96 10.62 -22.22
C THR A 49 25.76 11.55 -22.09
N GLN A 50 25.65 12.57 -22.95
CA GLN A 50 24.48 13.45 -23.02
C GLN A 50 23.18 12.66 -23.31
N VAL A 51 23.19 11.77 -24.31
CA VAL A 51 22.00 10.93 -24.61
C VAL A 51 21.67 9.99 -23.45
N LEU A 52 22.66 9.35 -22.86
CA LEU A 52 22.44 8.46 -21.70
C LEU A 52 21.93 9.22 -20.47
N TYR A 53 22.40 10.47 -20.27
CA TYR A 53 21.88 11.35 -19.23
C TYR A 53 20.40 11.66 -19.47
N LEU A 54 20.03 12.07 -20.69
CA LEU A 54 18.62 12.32 -21.05
C LEU A 54 17.73 11.09 -20.80
N LEU A 55 18.20 9.89 -21.16
CA LEU A 55 17.47 8.64 -20.89
C LEU A 55 17.35 8.38 -19.38
N SER A 56 18.37 8.68 -18.57
CA SER A 56 18.35 8.45 -17.12
C SER A 56 17.40 9.38 -16.35
N ILE A 57 17.14 10.58 -16.86
CA ILE A 57 16.17 11.54 -16.29
C ILE A 57 14.74 11.35 -16.86
N GLY A 58 14.51 10.31 -17.66
CA GLY A 58 13.19 9.96 -18.19
C GLY A 58 12.79 10.61 -19.52
N VAL A 59 13.69 11.32 -20.22
CA VAL A 59 13.38 11.90 -21.54
C VAL A 59 13.19 10.79 -22.58
N ARG A 60 12.00 10.73 -23.16
CA ARG A 60 11.65 9.71 -24.17
C ARG A 60 12.17 10.09 -25.56
N LEU A 61 12.89 9.15 -26.18
CA LEU A 61 13.23 9.19 -27.60
C LEU A 61 12.10 8.56 -28.42
N THR A 62 11.82 9.13 -29.58
CA THR A 62 10.94 8.49 -30.57
C THR A 62 11.67 7.30 -31.21
N GLU A 63 10.92 6.35 -31.75
CA GLU A 63 11.48 5.18 -32.45
C GLU A 63 12.44 5.58 -33.59
N ALA A 64 12.10 6.63 -34.35
CA ALA A 64 12.95 7.16 -35.41
C ALA A 64 14.27 7.74 -34.87
N GLU A 65 14.20 8.57 -33.81
CA GLU A 65 15.39 9.14 -33.18
C GLU A 65 16.30 8.05 -32.60
N ALA A 66 15.72 7.08 -31.90
CA ALA A 66 16.46 5.96 -31.32
C ALA A 66 17.12 5.11 -32.41
N THR A 67 16.42 4.84 -33.51
CA THR A 67 16.92 4.09 -34.66
C THR A 67 18.08 4.80 -35.34
N ASP A 68 17.97 6.10 -35.57
CA ASP A 68 19.02 6.91 -36.18
C ASP A 68 20.29 6.93 -35.32
N ILE A 69 20.15 7.21 -34.01
CA ILE A 69 21.27 7.21 -33.06
C ILE A 69 21.91 5.82 -33.01
N PHE A 70 21.10 4.76 -32.92
CA PHE A 70 21.58 3.38 -32.85
C PHE A 70 22.43 3.05 -34.08
N PHE A 71 21.93 3.28 -35.29
CA PHE A 71 22.70 3.00 -36.51
C PHE A 71 23.91 3.90 -36.69
N MET A 72 23.83 5.18 -36.35
CA MET A 72 24.99 6.08 -36.36
C MET A 72 26.07 5.59 -35.40
N SER A 73 25.67 5.13 -34.21
CA SER A 73 26.59 4.62 -33.21
C SER A 73 27.32 3.34 -33.67
N THR A 74 26.74 2.53 -34.58
CA THR A 74 27.41 1.30 -35.06
C THR A 74 28.74 1.57 -35.77
N LYS A 75 28.92 2.76 -36.39
CA LYS A 75 30.20 3.14 -37.03
C LYS A 75 31.32 3.29 -36.01
N LEU A 76 30.99 3.67 -34.78
CA LEU A 76 31.94 3.82 -33.67
C LEU A 76 32.56 2.47 -33.26
N MET A 77 31.98 1.34 -33.68
CA MET A 77 32.52 0.00 -33.41
C MET A 77 33.92 -0.20 -34.03
N GLN A 78 34.29 0.64 -35.02
CA GLN A 78 35.60 0.58 -35.67
C GLN A 78 36.74 1.13 -34.79
N SER A 79 36.44 1.94 -33.78
CA SER A 79 37.45 2.46 -32.85
C SER A 79 37.94 1.38 -31.88
N ASN A 80 39.22 1.45 -31.50
CA ASN A 80 39.81 0.62 -30.45
C ASN A 80 39.88 1.35 -29.09
N TYR A 81 39.28 2.54 -28.96
CA TYR A 81 39.33 3.31 -27.72
C TYR A 81 38.41 2.72 -26.64
N ALA A 82 39.01 2.19 -25.57
CA ALA A 82 38.30 1.38 -24.58
C ALA A 82 37.12 2.10 -23.89
N LYS A 83 37.23 3.40 -23.60
CA LYS A 83 36.13 4.16 -22.95
C LYS A 83 34.93 4.31 -23.88
N LEU A 84 35.17 4.68 -25.15
CA LEU A 84 34.13 4.80 -26.16
C LEU A 84 33.42 3.46 -26.38
N ARG A 85 34.18 2.36 -26.46
CA ARG A 85 33.61 1.02 -26.66
C ARG A 85 32.72 0.57 -25.50
N ARG A 86 33.11 0.86 -24.25
CA ARG A 86 32.27 0.57 -23.07
C ARG A 86 30.96 1.35 -23.09
N LEU A 87 31.04 2.64 -23.39
CA LEU A 87 29.87 3.52 -23.46
C LEU A 87 28.92 3.08 -24.60
N GLN A 88 29.49 2.56 -25.69
CA GLN A 88 28.74 2.06 -26.83
C GLN A 88 27.92 0.82 -26.49
N TYR A 89 28.48 -0.13 -25.72
CA TYR A 89 27.71 -1.27 -25.26
C TYR A 89 26.54 -0.88 -24.36
N ILE A 90 26.64 0.21 -23.60
CA ILE A 90 25.56 0.74 -22.77
C ILE A 90 24.51 1.38 -23.66
N LEU A 91 24.91 2.32 -24.52
CA LEU A 91 23.99 3.01 -25.44
C LEU A 91 23.20 2.02 -26.30
N MET A 92 23.86 1.01 -26.86
CA MET A 92 23.17 -0.01 -27.68
C MET A 92 22.14 -0.83 -26.89
N LYS A 93 22.35 -1.05 -25.59
CA LYS A 93 21.39 -1.79 -24.74
C LYS A 93 20.19 -0.93 -24.37
N GLU A 94 20.41 0.34 -24.06
CA GLU A 94 19.30 1.25 -23.71
C GLU A 94 18.43 1.57 -24.92
N LEU A 95 19.03 1.64 -26.13
CA LEU A 95 18.30 1.89 -27.36
C LEU A 95 17.66 0.64 -27.96
N SER A 96 18.13 -0.58 -27.65
CA SER A 96 17.63 -1.79 -28.33
C SER A 96 16.13 -2.06 -28.18
N PRO A 97 15.46 -1.77 -27.04
CA PRO A 97 14.01 -1.95 -26.91
C PRO A 97 13.20 -0.98 -27.80
N LEU A 98 13.82 0.11 -28.25
CA LEU A 98 13.20 1.16 -29.06
C LEU A 98 13.47 1.00 -30.56
N VAL A 99 14.21 -0.04 -30.99
CA VAL A 99 14.68 -0.20 -32.38
C VAL A 99 14.30 -1.58 -32.90
N GLU A 100 13.35 -1.64 -33.84
CA GLU A 100 12.83 -2.89 -34.42
C GLU A 100 13.93 -3.78 -35.06
N GLN A 101 14.94 -3.16 -35.68
CA GLN A 101 16.02 -3.87 -36.39
C GLN A 101 17.37 -3.83 -35.64
N SER A 102 17.36 -3.86 -34.31
CA SER A 102 18.57 -3.83 -33.47
C SER A 102 19.57 -4.96 -33.79
N PHE A 103 19.08 -6.11 -34.28
CA PHE A 103 19.88 -7.30 -34.59
C PHE A 103 20.96 -7.07 -35.67
N ILE A 104 20.86 -6.01 -36.48
CA ILE A 104 21.83 -5.69 -37.54
C ILE A 104 23.24 -5.46 -36.96
N ALA A 105 23.35 -5.01 -35.71
CA ALA A 105 24.64 -4.82 -35.04
C ALA A 105 25.24 -6.12 -34.47
N SER A 106 24.55 -7.26 -34.58
CA SER A 106 25.00 -8.56 -34.05
C SER A 106 26.34 -9.02 -34.63
N ASN A 107 26.58 -8.81 -35.93
CA ASN A 107 27.84 -9.19 -36.59
C ASN A 107 29.04 -8.41 -36.05
N ALA A 108 28.86 -7.13 -35.72
CA ALA A 108 29.91 -6.31 -35.14
C ALA A 108 30.27 -6.81 -33.73
N LEU A 109 29.27 -7.07 -32.89
CA LEU A 109 29.48 -7.64 -31.55
C LEU A 109 30.06 -9.05 -31.59
N MET A 110 29.63 -9.88 -32.53
CA MET A 110 30.19 -11.24 -32.72
C MET A 110 31.68 -11.18 -33.10
N THR A 111 32.10 -10.15 -33.83
CA THR A 111 33.51 -9.92 -34.16
C THR A 111 34.30 -9.56 -32.90
N ASP A 112 33.74 -8.73 -32.00
CA ASP A 112 34.37 -8.39 -30.72
C ASP A 112 34.50 -9.59 -29.78
N ILE A 113 33.49 -10.46 -29.76
CA ILE A 113 33.54 -11.70 -28.98
C ILE A 113 34.64 -12.64 -29.48
N LYS A 114 34.82 -12.72 -30.81
CA LYS A 114 35.84 -13.56 -31.45
C LYS A 114 37.25 -12.94 -31.44
N LYS A 115 37.38 -11.65 -31.15
CA LYS A 115 38.67 -10.95 -31.10
C LYS A 115 39.57 -11.55 -30.02
N LYS A 116 40.88 -11.63 -30.31
CA LYS A 116 41.87 -12.09 -29.32
C LYS A 116 42.08 -11.00 -28.26
N GLY A 117 41.49 -11.20 -27.09
CA GLY A 117 41.60 -10.32 -25.93
C GLY A 117 40.33 -10.38 -25.09
N ASP A 118 40.45 -10.47 -23.77
CA ASP A 118 39.31 -10.71 -22.89
C ASP A 118 38.60 -9.48 -22.27
N PRO A 119 39.08 -8.21 -22.34
CA PRO A 119 38.47 -7.13 -21.55
C PRO A 119 37.06 -6.77 -22.01
N ASP A 120 36.82 -6.76 -23.33
CA ASP A 120 35.54 -6.29 -23.89
C ASP A 120 34.54 -7.43 -24.14
N LYS A 121 35.01 -8.68 -24.20
CA LYS A 121 34.16 -9.86 -24.46
C LYS A 121 32.98 -9.98 -23.50
N SER A 122 33.21 -9.71 -22.22
CA SER A 122 32.15 -9.81 -21.20
C SER A 122 31.03 -8.78 -21.40
N SER A 123 31.37 -7.58 -21.91
CA SER A 123 30.41 -6.52 -22.21
C SER A 123 29.72 -6.76 -23.55
N ALA A 124 30.48 -7.23 -24.54
CA ALA A 124 29.97 -7.57 -25.87
C ALA A 124 28.93 -8.70 -25.84
N ILE A 125 29.14 -9.77 -25.05
CA ILE A 125 28.15 -10.87 -24.91
C ILE A 125 26.83 -10.35 -24.31
N ARG A 126 26.91 -9.51 -23.27
CA ARG A 126 25.70 -8.94 -22.64
C ARG A 126 24.98 -7.98 -23.58
N ALA A 127 25.71 -7.21 -24.38
CA ALA A 127 25.12 -6.33 -25.39
C ALA A 127 24.50 -7.15 -26.51
N LEU A 128 25.16 -8.23 -26.94
CA LEU A 128 24.69 -9.12 -28.00
C LEU A 128 23.33 -9.73 -27.64
N TYR A 129 23.15 -10.20 -26.40
CA TYR A 129 21.86 -10.69 -25.93
C TYR A 129 20.76 -9.61 -26.02
N ALA A 130 21.04 -8.39 -25.56
CA ALA A 130 20.05 -7.31 -25.52
C ALA A 130 19.61 -6.80 -26.89
N ILE A 131 20.47 -6.90 -27.92
CA ILE A 131 20.15 -6.46 -29.28
C ILE A 131 19.56 -7.56 -30.17
N MET A 132 19.68 -8.83 -29.75
CA MET A 132 19.25 -9.97 -30.54
C MET A 132 17.81 -10.34 -30.23
N ASP A 133 17.11 -10.83 -31.25
CA ASP A 133 15.77 -11.39 -31.09
C ASP A 133 15.81 -12.85 -30.63
N SER A 134 14.67 -13.36 -30.16
CA SER A 134 14.55 -14.74 -29.70
C SER A 134 14.72 -15.77 -30.83
N SER A 135 14.48 -15.38 -32.08
CA SER A 135 14.60 -16.25 -33.25
C SER A 135 16.07 -16.61 -33.56
N MET A 136 17.00 -15.69 -33.30
CA MET A 136 18.43 -15.85 -33.61
C MET A 136 19.25 -16.50 -32.48
N TYR A 137 18.69 -16.75 -31.30
CA TYR A 137 19.40 -17.33 -30.15
C TYR A 137 20.11 -18.65 -30.44
N ASN A 138 19.57 -19.51 -31.32
CA ASN A 138 20.22 -20.75 -31.72
C ASN A 138 21.62 -20.54 -32.32
N SER A 139 21.86 -19.40 -32.97
CA SER A 139 23.18 -19.06 -33.55
C SER A 139 24.24 -18.73 -32.49
N MET A 140 23.82 -18.41 -31.26
CA MET A 140 24.72 -18.06 -30.15
C MET A 140 25.24 -19.29 -29.39
N ASP A 141 24.69 -20.48 -29.62
CA ASP A 141 24.99 -21.70 -28.84
C ASP A 141 26.48 -21.96 -28.68
N ARG A 142 27.17 -22.07 -29.82
CA ARG A 142 28.61 -22.30 -29.87
C ARG A 142 29.40 -21.18 -29.19
N THR A 143 28.96 -19.93 -29.37
CA THR A 143 29.62 -18.75 -28.81
C THR A 143 29.53 -18.73 -27.29
N ILE A 144 28.37 -19.05 -26.73
CA ILE A 144 28.17 -19.09 -25.27
C ILE A 144 29.00 -20.23 -24.66
N VAL A 145 29.00 -21.41 -25.27
CA VAL A 145 29.82 -22.55 -24.84
C VAL A 145 31.31 -22.20 -24.87
N GLU A 146 31.80 -21.56 -25.94
CA GLU A 146 33.19 -21.10 -26.01
C GLU A 146 33.51 -20.11 -24.88
N CYS A 147 32.60 -19.17 -24.62
CA CYS A 147 32.76 -18.18 -23.55
C CYS A 147 32.74 -18.80 -22.15
N MET A 148 31.98 -19.88 -21.92
CA MET A 148 31.99 -20.63 -20.65
C MET A 148 33.34 -21.28 -20.35
N THR A 149 34.11 -21.63 -21.37
CA THR A 149 35.48 -22.21 -21.23
C THR A 149 36.60 -21.16 -21.16
N SER A 150 36.27 -19.87 -21.32
CA SER A 150 37.24 -18.77 -21.31
C SER A 150 38.00 -18.67 -19.99
N ARG A 151 39.31 -18.33 -20.00
CA ARG A 151 40.12 -18.16 -18.78
C ARG A 151 39.68 -17.00 -17.90
N ASN A 152 39.00 -16.00 -18.47
CA ASN A 152 38.54 -14.83 -17.71
C ASN A 152 37.23 -15.13 -16.95
N PRO A 153 37.20 -15.03 -15.60
CA PRO A 153 35.98 -15.25 -14.81
C PRO A 153 34.81 -14.34 -15.21
N GLY A 154 35.07 -13.09 -15.59
CA GLY A 154 34.02 -12.14 -15.96
C GLY A 154 33.31 -12.50 -17.27
N VAL A 155 34.03 -13.15 -18.20
CA VAL A 155 33.44 -13.66 -19.46
C VAL A 155 32.55 -14.87 -19.18
N VAL A 156 33.00 -15.78 -18.31
CA VAL A 156 32.20 -16.95 -17.91
C VAL A 156 30.92 -16.53 -17.18
N THR A 157 31.02 -15.60 -16.21
CA THR A 157 29.83 -15.09 -15.52
C THR A 157 28.86 -14.40 -16.50
N ALA A 158 29.36 -13.60 -17.44
CA ALA A 158 28.53 -12.96 -18.46
C ALA A 158 27.83 -14.00 -19.37
N ALA A 159 28.53 -15.06 -19.76
CA ALA A 159 27.97 -16.15 -20.56
C ALA A 159 26.87 -16.92 -19.79
N LEU A 160 27.10 -17.23 -18.50
CA LEU A 160 26.12 -17.91 -17.66
C LEU A 160 24.86 -17.06 -17.43
N VAL A 161 25.02 -15.77 -17.11
CA VAL A 161 23.88 -14.85 -16.95
C VAL A 161 23.09 -14.71 -18.25
N THR A 162 23.79 -14.60 -19.38
CA THR A 162 23.14 -14.61 -20.70
C THR A 162 22.36 -15.91 -20.93
N GLY A 163 22.93 -17.06 -20.56
CA GLY A 163 22.25 -18.35 -20.60
C GLY A 163 21.01 -18.43 -19.71
N ILE A 164 21.02 -17.80 -18.53
CA ILE A 164 19.84 -17.70 -17.63
C ILE A 164 18.74 -16.85 -18.26
N HIS A 165 19.08 -15.72 -18.89
CA HIS A 165 18.08 -14.90 -19.57
C HIS A 165 17.50 -15.61 -20.80
N MET A 166 18.34 -16.26 -21.61
CA MET A 166 17.89 -17.04 -22.76
C MET A 166 17.00 -18.22 -22.37
N SER A 167 17.23 -18.83 -21.21
CA SER A 167 16.39 -19.95 -20.73
C SER A 167 14.97 -19.54 -20.35
N ASN A 168 14.66 -18.24 -20.22
CA ASN A 168 13.26 -17.77 -20.11
C ASN A 168 12.48 -17.98 -21.41
N THR A 169 13.16 -17.89 -22.56
CA THR A 169 12.56 -17.97 -23.90
C THR A 169 12.79 -19.32 -24.59
N LEU A 170 13.96 -19.93 -24.42
CA LEU A 170 14.37 -21.20 -25.04
C LEU A 170 14.94 -22.15 -23.98
N THR A 171 14.10 -22.99 -23.40
CA THR A 171 14.47 -23.92 -22.32
C THR A 171 15.33 -25.10 -22.78
N GLU A 172 15.18 -25.55 -24.04
CA GLU A 172 15.87 -26.74 -24.56
C GLU A 172 17.35 -26.55 -24.88
N MET A 173 17.78 -25.32 -25.16
CA MET A 173 19.16 -25.04 -25.60
C MET A 173 20.16 -25.18 -24.42
N PRO A 174 19.93 -24.56 -23.25
CA PRO A 174 20.84 -24.70 -22.12
C PRO A 174 20.96 -26.12 -21.54
N ARG A 175 19.98 -27.01 -21.78
CA ARG A 175 20.06 -28.44 -21.43
C ARG A 175 21.31 -29.13 -21.99
N LYS A 176 21.79 -28.68 -23.15
CA LYS A 176 22.98 -29.22 -23.81
C LYS A 176 24.28 -28.83 -23.11
N TRP A 177 24.26 -27.86 -22.21
CA TRP A 177 25.45 -27.29 -21.56
C TRP A 177 25.79 -27.93 -20.21
N ALA A 178 25.08 -28.99 -19.80
CA ALA A 178 25.25 -29.61 -18.48
C ALA A 178 26.71 -30.00 -18.17
N THR A 179 27.46 -30.49 -19.16
CA THR A 179 28.87 -30.86 -18.96
C THR A 179 29.74 -29.65 -18.63
N GLN A 180 29.58 -28.57 -19.39
CA GLN A 180 30.33 -27.32 -19.21
C GLN A 180 29.96 -26.64 -17.89
N LEU A 181 28.70 -26.69 -17.49
CA LEU A 181 28.25 -26.17 -16.20
C LEU A 181 28.94 -26.90 -15.04
N ASN A 182 29.05 -28.23 -15.11
CA ASN A 182 29.76 -29.03 -14.11
C ASN A 182 31.27 -28.72 -14.06
N GLU A 183 31.90 -28.40 -15.20
CA GLU A 183 33.31 -27.98 -15.25
C GLU A 183 33.50 -26.61 -14.57
N VAL A 184 32.63 -25.65 -14.87
CA VAL A 184 32.66 -24.32 -14.25
C VAL A 184 32.47 -24.38 -12.73
N LEU A 185 31.62 -25.30 -12.25
CA LEU A 185 31.40 -25.52 -10.81
C LEU A 185 32.67 -25.97 -10.07
N ARG A 186 33.52 -26.79 -10.70
CA ARG A 186 34.74 -27.33 -10.08
C ARG A 186 35.85 -26.29 -9.96
N ASP A 187 36.01 -25.45 -10.98
CA ASP A 187 37.19 -24.61 -11.12
C ASP A 187 37.03 -23.19 -10.53
N ARG A 188 35.80 -22.66 -10.39
CA ARG A 188 35.59 -21.21 -10.22
C ARG A 188 34.55 -20.80 -9.18
N SER A 189 35.02 -20.36 -8.01
CA SER A 189 34.15 -19.93 -6.90
C SER A 189 33.12 -18.83 -7.25
N LYS A 190 33.51 -17.79 -8.00
CA LYS A 190 32.58 -16.67 -8.34
C LYS A 190 31.55 -17.02 -9.42
N ALA A 191 31.77 -18.08 -10.20
CA ALA A 191 30.86 -18.53 -11.24
C ALA A 191 29.92 -19.65 -10.75
N GLN A 192 30.14 -20.18 -9.53
CA GLN A 192 29.32 -21.25 -8.96
C GLN A 192 27.85 -20.86 -8.85
N TYR A 193 27.55 -19.66 -8.33
CA TYR A 193 26.16 -19.21 -8.16
C TYR A 193 25.37 -19.19 -9.49
N PRO A 194 25.80 -18.46 -10.54
CA PRO A 194 25.05 -18.45 -11.80
C PRO A 194 25.06 -19.81 -12.52
N ALA A 195 26.08 -20.66 -12.31
CA ALA A 195 26.08 -22.01 -12.86
C ALA A 195 25.03 -22.91 -12.19
N ILE A 196 24.89 -22.87 -10.85
CA ILE A 196 23.83 -23.58 -10.13
C ILE A 196 22.46 -23.03 -10.50
N ALA A 197 22.29 -21.71 -10.60
CA ALA A 197 21.03 -21.09 -11.01
C ALA A 197 20.57 -21.56 -12.40
N LEU A 198 21.50 -21.63 -13.34
CA LEU A 198 21.19 -22.16 -14.67
C LEU A 198 20.88 -23.67 -14.62
N LEU A 199 21.65 -24.46 -13.87
CA LEU A 199 21.39 -25.90 -13.69
C LEU A 199 20.02 -26.18 -13.07
N HIS A 200 19.65 -25.41 -12.05
CA HIS A 200 18.36 -25.53 -11.37
C HIS A 200 17.22 -25.31 -12.37
N LYS A 201 17.26 -24.21 -13.11
CA LYS A 201 16.25 -23.87 -14.12
C LYS A 201 16.18 -24.86 -15.30
N ILE A 202 17.30 -25.48 -15.65
CA ILE A 202 17.37 -26.53 -16.68
C ILE A 202 16.72 -27.83 -16.20
N ARG A 203 16.87 -28.15 -14.91
CA ARG A 203 16.53 -29.44 -14.29
C ARG A 203 15.52 -29.25 -13.16
N ASN A 204 14.45 -28.50 -13.43
CA ASN A 204 13.34 -28.34 -12.48
C ASN A 204 12.90 -29.72 -11.96
N ASN A 205 12.86 -29.86 -10.64
CA ASN A 205 12.41 -31.05 -9.90
C ASN A 205 13.26 -32.33 -10.12
N ASP A 206 14.50 -32.25 -10.61
CA ASP A 206 15.41 -33.40 -10.66
C ASP A 206 16.12 -33.64 -9.32
N ARG A 207 15.51 -34.47 -8.47
CA ARG A 207 16.03 -34.82 -7.14
C ARG A 207 17.48 -35.32 -7.13
N LEU A 208 17.87 -36.14 -8.12
CA LEU A 208 19.24 -36.69 -8.22
C LEU A 208 20.28 -35.60 -8.48
N SER A 209 19.88 -34.50 -9.13
CA SER A 209 20.76 -33.36 -9.35
C SER A 209 20.97 -32.55 -8.09
N VAL A 210 19.92 -32.39 -7.27
CA VAL A 210 20.01 -31.71 -5.98
C VAL A 210 20.86 -32.54 -5.01
N ASP A 211 20.67 -33.86 -4.95
CA ASP A 211 21.47 -34.75 -4.09
C ASP A 211 22.97 -34.64 -4.39
N ARG A 212 23.37 -34.55 -5.67
CA ARG A 212 24.77 -34.32 -6.06
C ARG A 212 25.29 -32.96 -5.61
N LEU A 213 24.46 -31.91 -5.70
CA LEU A 213 24.84 -30.57 -5.22
C LEU A 213 24.96 -30.52 -3.70
N ILE A 214 24.15 -31.30 -2.98
CA ILE A 214 24.27 -31.49 -1.52
C ILE A 214 25.61 -32.14 -1.20
N GLU A 215 25.98 -33.24 -1.87
CA GLU A 215 27.29 -33.90 -1.70
C GLU A 215 28.44 -32.92 -2.00
N ASP A 216 28.33 -32.11 -3.06
CA ASP A 216 29.31 -31.10 -3.43
C ASP A 216 29.44 -29.99 -2.38
N ALA A 217 28.33 -29.56 -1.78
CA ALA A 217 28.31 -28.58 -0.70
C ALA A 217 28.93 -29.16 0.58
N GLN A 218 28.57 -30.38 0.97
CA GLN A 218 29.11 -31.08 2.14
C GLN A 218 30.61 -31.32 2.03
N ALA A 219 31.08 -31.71 0.83
CA ALA A 219 32.51 -31.89 0.53
C ALA A 219 33.29 -30.57 0.41
N GLY A 220 32.64 -29.41 0.53
CA GLY A 220 33.28 -28.09 0.41
C GLY A 220 33.75 -27.76 -1.02
N ARG A 221 33.20 -28.43 -2.04
CA ARG A 221 33.45 -28.11 -3.45
C ARG A 221 32.75 -26.81 -3.84
N ILE A 222 31.56 -26.55 -3.29
CA ILE A 222 30.84 -25.28 -3.42
C ILE A 222 31.35 -24.32 -2.34
N ARG A 223 32.11 -23.30 -2.75
CA ARG A 223 32.78 -22.36 -1.83
C ARG A 223 32.04 -21.03 -1.69
N SER A 224 31.23 -20.67 -2.68
CA SER A 224 30.46 -19.41 -2.65
C SER A 224 29.26 -19.53 -1.72
N SER A 225 29.16 -18.65 -0.71
CA SER A 225 28.01 -18.63 0.19
C SER A 225 26.69 -18.39 -0.55
N LEU A 226 26.68 -17.56 -1.60
CA LEU A 226 25.50 -17.34 -2.44
C LEU A 226 25.05 -18.62 -3.15
N ALA A 227 26.01 -19.42 -3.62
CA ALA A 227 25.74 -20.69 -4.27
C ALA A 227 25.17 -21.72 -3.28
N VAL A 228 25.67 -21.75 -2.04
CA VAL A 228 25.12 -22.60 -0.98
C VAL A 228 23.69 -22.17 -0.60
N CYS A 229 23.42 -20.87 -0.49
CA CYS A 229 22.05 -20.37 -0.25
C CYS A 229 21.08 -20.83 -1.35
N LEU A 230 21.51 -20.82 -2.61
CA LEU A 230 20.67 -21.31 -3.70
C LEU A 230 20.43 -22.82 -3.62
N VAL A 231 21.44 -23.62 -3.26
CA VAL A 231 21.26 -25.06 -3.01
C VAL A 231 20.26 -25.29 -1.86
N ILE A 232 20.32 -24.47 -0.79
CA ILE A 232 19.35 -24.54 0.31
C ILE A 232 17.93 -24.27 -0.20
N LYS A 233 17.73 -23.26 -1.06
CA LYS A 233 16.41 -22.98 -1.65
C LYS A 233 15.87 -24.14 -2.48
N MET A 234 16.73 -24.77 -3.29
CA MET A 234 16.38 -25.98 -4.05
C MET A 234 15.99 -27.14 -3.11
N CYS A 235 16.70 -27.27 -1.98
CA CYS A 235 16.33 -28.23 -0.94
C CYS A 235 14.98 -27.90 -0.30
N THR A 236 14.67 -26.61 -0.10
CA THR A 236 13.38 -26.16 0.46
C THR A 236 12.22 -26.61 -0.43
N GLU A 237 12.32 -26.40 -1.74
CA GLU A 237 11.30 -26.82 -2.71
C GLU A 237 11.04 -28.34 -2.61
N LEU A 238 12.09 -29.16 -2.62
CA LEU A 238 11.94 -30.61 -2.47
C LEU A 238 11.36 -31.03 -1.10
N MET A 239 11.72 -30.34 -0.01
CA MET A 239 11.20 -30.62 1.32
C MET A 239 9.73 -30.19 1.50
N GLN A 240 9.28 -29.18 0.75
CA GLN A 240 7.87 -28.75 0.72
C GLN A 240 7.01 -29.76 -0.04
N ASP A 241 7.52 -30.36 -1.11
CA ASP A 241 6.83 -31.39 -1.89
C ASP A 241 6.67 -32.72 -1.11
N ASP A 242 7.75 -33.21 -0.49
CA ASP A 242 7.71 -34.43 0.36
C ASP A 242 8.76 -34.38 1.47
N PHE A 243 8.31 -34.02 2.68
CA PHE A 243 9.17 -33.95 3.86
C PHE A 243 9.63 -35.35 4.33
N THR A 244 8.75 -36.36 4.26
CA THR A 244 9.02 -37.69 4.84
C THR A 244 10.13 -38.42 4.12
N SER A 245 10.20 -38.30 2.79
CA SER A 245 11.30 -38.87 2.02
C SER A 245 12.57 -38.01 2.05
N SER A 246 12.50 -36.77 2.55
CA SER A 246 13.59 -35.77 2.46
C SER A 246 14.35 -35.55 3.78
N LEU A 247 14.31 -36.50 4.71
CA LEU A 247 14.97 -36.37 6.02
C LEU A 247 16.50 -36.14 5.94
N GLU A 248 17.18 -36.74 4.96
CA GLU A 248 18.62 -36.50 4.74
C GLU A 248 18.90 -35.07 4.23
N ILE A 249 17.98 -34.52 3.43
CA ILE A 249 18.03 -33.12 2.98
C ILE A 249 17.84 -32.18 4.17
N TYR A 250 16.88 -32.48 5.06
CA TYR A 250 16.67 -31.73 6.30
C TYR A 250 17.92 -31.74 7.20
N LYS A 251 18.58 -32.90 7.38
CA LYS A 251 19.85 -33.00 8.13
C LYS A 251 20.94 -32.13 7.50
N PHE A 252 21.04 -32.12 6.17
CA PHE A 252 21.97 -31.25 5.46
C PHE A 252 21.67 -29.77 5.74
N VAL A 253 20.43 -29.30 5.56
CA VAL A 253 20.06 -27.89 5.81
C VAL A 253 20.32 -27.51 7.27
N THR A 254 20.00 -28.39 8.22
CA THR A 254 20.30 -28.19 9.64
C THR A 254 21.81 -28.04 9.88
N SER A 255 22.65 -28.85 9.22
CA SER A 255 24.11 -28.73 9.33
C SER A 255 24.68 -27.42 8.78
N MET A 256 23.93 -26.73 7.91
CA MET A 256 24.32 -25.43 7.34
C MET A 256 24.06 -24.25 8.29
N LEU A 257 23.27 -24.42 9.35
CA LEU A 257 22.96 -23.38 10.33
C LEU A 257 24.20 -22.79 11.04
N HIS A 258 25.28 -23.56 11.15
CA HIS A 258 26.51 -23.17 11.85
C HIS A 258 27.63 -22.65 10.91
N ARG A 259 27.30 -22.31 9.66
CA ARG A 259 28.27 -21.79 8.68
C ARG A 259 28.35 -20.25 8.77
N SER A 260 28.52 -19.56 7.63
CA SER A 260 28.50 -18.09 7.59
C SER A 260 27.09 -17.56 7.85
N ASP A 261 26.98 -16.36 8.43
CA ASP A 261 25.71 -15.68 8.78
C ASP A 261 24.63 -15.79 7.68
N MET A 262 24.98 -15.47 6.43
CA MET A 262 24.04 -15.53 5.30
C MET A 262 23.48 -16.95 5.04
N ILE A 263 24.31 -17.98 5.20
CA ILE A 263 23.90 -19.39 5.03
C ILE A 263 23.04 -19.80 6.23
N ALA A 264 23.39 -19.36 7.44
CA ALA A 264 22.63 -19.66 8.65
C ALA A 264 21.20 -19.10 8.56
N PHE A 265 21.03 -17.86 8.12
CA PHE A 265 19.71 -17.25 7.94
C PHE A 265 18.89 -17.89 6.82
N GLU A 266 19.52 -18.27 5.69
CA GLU A 266 18.81 -18.97 4.62
C GLU A 266 18.37 -20.38 5.07
N ALA A 267 19.22 -21.12 5.78
CA ALA A 267 18.87 -22.42 6.35
C ALA A 267 17.74 -22.30 7.40
N ALA A 268 17.83 -21.30 8.29
CA ALA A 268 16.81 -21.02 9.28
C ALA A 268 15.45 -20.69 8.62
N LYS A 269 15.47 -19.83 7.60
CA LYS A 269 14.27 -19.48 6.81
C LYS A 269 13.67 -20.70 6.12
N SER A 270 14.51 -21.52 5.48
CA SER A 270 14.08 -22.75 4.82
C SER A 270 13.34 -23.67 5.77
N ILE A 271 13.89 -23.95 6.97
CA ILE A 271 13.27 -24.86 7.94
C ILE A 271 11.99 -24.25 8.51
N ALA A 272 11.99 -22.95 8.82
CA ALA A 272 10.82 -22.24 9.35
C ALA A 272 9.64 -22.15 8.36
N SER A 273 9.91 -22.23 7.04
CA SER A 273 8.89 -22.15 5.98
C SER A 273 8.19 -23.47 5.65
N LEU A 274 8.53 -24.57 6.32
CA LEU A 274 7.96 -25.89 6.04
C LEU A 274 6.57 -26.03 6.70
N ARG A 275 5.57 -26.53 5.95
CA ARG A 275 4.17 -26.62 6.41
C ARG A 275 3.95 -27.66 7.51
N ASN A 276 4.70 -28.76 7.51
CA ASN A 276 4.52 -29.91 8.40
C ASN A 276 5.67 -30.10 9.41
N VAL A 277 6.35 -29.01 9.79
CA VAL A 277 7.49 -29.08 10.73
C VAL A 277 7.01 -29.20 12.18
N SER A 278 7.71 -30.00 12.97
CA SER A 278 7.45 -30.14 14.40
C SER A 278 8.29 -29.16 15.24
N ASP A 279 7.82 -28.83 16.46
CA ASP A 279 8.57 -27.97 17.40
C ASP A 279 9.99 -28.50 17.70
N LYS A 280 10.18 -29.83 17.65
CA LYS A 280 11.49 -30.48 17.83
C LYS A 280 12.46 -30.16 16.70
N GLU A 281 11.96 -30.08 15.47
CA GLU A 281 12.75 -29.73 14.28
C GLU A 281 13.07 -28.23 14.22
N LEU A 282 12.26 -27.38 14.86
CA LEU A 282 12.54 -25.95 14.99
C LEU A 282 13.55 -25.62 16.10
N THR A 283 13.76 -26.52 17.05
CA THR A 283 14.68 -26.29 18.20
C THR A 283 16.10 -25.86 17.79
N PRO A 284 16.77 -26.51 16.81
CA PRO A 284 18.10 -26.09 16.36
C PRO A 284 18.10 -24.69 15.74
N VAL A 285 17.03 -24.34 15.01
CA VAL A 285 16.86 -23.03 14.39
C VAL A 285 16.72 -21.95 15.46
N VAL A 286 15.80 -22.15 16.43
CA VAL A 286 15.57 -21.21 17.54
C VAL A 286 16.86 -20.99 18.34
N THR A 287 17.63 -22.06 18.60
CA THR A 287 18.91 -21.99 19.33
C THR A 287 19.95 -21.14 18.59
N VAL A 288 20.04 -21.27 17.26
CA VAL A 288 20.97 -20.46 16.46
C VAL A 288 20.50 -19.01 16.37
N LEU A 289 19.21 -18.76 16.18
CA LEU A 289 18.66 -17.40 16.16
C LEU A 289 18.81 -16.69 17.51
N GLN A 290 18.70 -17.41 18.63
CA GLN A 290 18.95 -16.88 19.98
C GLN A 290 20.34 -16.27 20.10
N LEU A 291 21.38 -16.89 19.52
CA LEU A 291 22.74 -16.35 19.52
C LEU A 291 22.83 -15.01 18.79
N TYR A 292 22.09 -14.85 17.68
CA TYR A 292 22.08 -13.62 16.89
C TYR A 292 21.34 -12.47 17.57
N LEU A 293 20.44 -12.73 18.52
CA LEU A 293 19.76 -11.68 19.31
C LEU A 293 20.74 -10.84 20.13
N SER A 294 21.85 -11.43 20.55
CA SER A 294 22.91 -10.76 21.31
C SER A 294 24.03 -10.21 20.43
N SER A 295 23.88 -10.22 19.10
CA SER A 295 24.90 -9.74 18.18
C SER A 295 25.07 -8.22 18.23
N GLN A 296 26.30 -7.72 18.12
CA GLN A 296 26.55 -6.27 17.99
C GLN A 296 26.04 -5.71 16.66
N ASN A 297 25.82 -6.57 15.64
CA ASN A 297 25.30 -6.16 14.35
C ASN A 297 23.77 -6.05 14.39
N GLN A 298 23.27 -4.82 14.25
CA GLN A 298 21.83 -4.51 14.24
C GLN A 298 21.06 -5.24 13.14
N VAL A 299 21.68 -5.48 11.96
CA VAL A 299 21.03 -6.20 10.85
C VAL A 299 20.81 -7.67 11.21
N LEU A 300 21.80 -8.32 11.84
CA LEU A 300 21.68 -9.72 12.26
C LEU A 300 20.67 -9.89 13.39
N ARG A 301 20.65 -8.94 14.35
CA ARG A 301 19.64 -8.90 15.41
C ARG A 301 18.23 -8.75 14.86
N PHE A 302 18.04 -7.84 13.91
CA PHE A 302 16.76 -7.64 13.24
C PHE A 302 16.30 -8.91 12.50
N ALA A 303 17.17 -9.50 11.67
CA ALA A 303 16.83 -10.71 10.93
C ALA A 303 16.45 -11.87 11.86
N ALA A 304 17.12 -11.99 13.01
CA ALA A 304 16.81 -13.01 14.01
C ALA A 304 15.47 -12.76 14.72
N ALA A 305 15.24 -11.53 15.19
CA ALA A 305 13.98 -11.15 15.82
C ALA A 305 12.79 -11.30 14.86
N TYR A 306 12.97 -10.93 13.59
CA TYR A 306 11.96 -11.08 12.55
C TYR A 306 11.59 -12.55 12.31
N LEU A 307 12.59 -13.42 12.09
CA LEU A 307 12.32 -14.83 11.81
C LEU A 307 11.71 -15.55 13.02
N LEU A 308 12.16 -15.22 14.24
CA LEU A 308 11.53 -15.71 15.48
C LEU A 308 10.10 -15.22 15.63
N GLY A 309 9.78 -13.99 15.22
CA GLY A 309 8.43 -13.46 15.16
C GLY A 309 7.53 -14.26 14.21
N CYS A 310 8.02 -14.63 13.03
CA CYS A 310 7.31 -15.53 12.11
C CYS A 310 7.05 -16.90 12.77
N ILE A 311 8.09 -17.53 13.33
CA ILE A 311 7.98 -18.84 14.00
C ILE A 311 7.02 -18.77 15.20
N SER A 312 7.01 -17.66 15.96
CA SER A 312 6.12 -17.49 17.12
C SER A 312 4.63 -17.49 16.76
N THR A 313 4.30 -17.26 15.49
CA THR A 313 2.91 -17.25 15.00
C THR A 313 2.43 -18.66 14.71
N THR A 314 3.28 -19.50 14.14
CA THR A 314 2.95 -20.88 13.76
C THR A 314 3.26 -21.89 14.87
N HIS A 315 4.38 -21.71 15.57
CA HIS A 315 4.89 -22.60 16.63
C HIS A 315 5.32 -21.83 17.89
N PRO A 316 4.37 -21.26 18.66
CA PRO A 316 4.69 -20.48 19.87
C PRO A 316 5.50 -21.27 20.92
N ALA A 317 5.26 -22.57 21.05
CA ALA A 317 5.92 -23.43 22.03
C ALA A 317 7.43 -23.61 21.76
N ALA A 318 7.85 -23.56 20.49
CA ALA A 318 9.25 -23.65 20.12
C ALA A 318 10.04 -22.38 20.51
N VAL A 319 9.38 -21.22 20.53
CA VAL A 319 10.01 -19.90 20.83
C VAL A 319 9.91 -19.53 22.31
N ALA A 320 8.93 -20.07 23.05
CA ALA A 320 8.76 -19.78 24.49
C ALA A 320 10.02 -19.93 25.38
N PRO A 321 10.95 -20.87 25.13
CA PRO A 321 12.18 -20.99 25.92
C PRO A 321 13.11 -19.77 25.87
N ILE A 322 13.02 -18.94 24.82
CA ILE A 322 13.90 -17.76 24.62
C ILE A 322 13.21 -16.43 24.95
N ASN A 323 12.11 -16.48 25.71
CA ASN A 323 11.35 -15.29 26.10
C ASN A 323 12.18 -14.30 26.94
N ALA A 324 13.18 -14.76 27.69
CA ALA A 324 14.01 -13.88 28.52
C ALA A 324 14.89 -12.97 27.65
N GLU A 325 15.47 -13.51 26.58
CA GLU A 325 16.28 -12.78 25.60
C GLU A 325 15.42 -11.84 24.75
N MET A 326 14.22 -12.27 24.36
CA MET A 326 13.24 -11.42 23.68
C MET A 326 12.83 -10.23 24.56
N GLU A 327 12.63 -10.43 25.87
CA GLU A 327 12.28 -9.32 26.77
C GLU A 327 13.40 -8.28 26.87
N ALA A 328 14.67 -8.69 26.86
CA ALA A 328 15.79 -7.76 26.85
C ALA A 328 15.78 -6.85 25.60
N LEU A 329 15.25 -7.33 24.48
CA LEU A 329 15.11 -6.56 23.24
C LEU A 329 13.90 -5.62 23.22
N ALA A 330 12.94 -5.74 24.14
CA ALA A 330 11.79 -4.83 24.20
C ALA A 330 12.21 -3.36 24.47
N LEU A 331 13.42 -3.15 25.00
CA LEU A 331 14.01 -1.83 25.25
C LEU A 331 15.16 -1.50 24.27
N ASP A 332 15.26 -2.22 23.14
CA ASP A 332 16.33 -1.99 22.17
C ASP A 332 16.28 -0.57 21.57
N SER A 333 17.46 -0.04 21.21
CA SER A 333 17.56 1.25 20.55
C SER A 333 16.89 1.26 19.17
N ASN A 334 16.84 0.13 18.49
CA ASN A 334 16.09 -0.04 17.26
C ASN A 334 14.62 -0.38 17.56
N ARG A 335 13.74 0.59 17.29
CA ARG A 335 12.30 0.47 17.50
C ARG A 335 11.64 -0.69 16.75
N VAL A 336 12.13 -1.03 15.56
CA VAL A 336 11.59 -2.15 14.78
C VAL A 336 11.91 -3.48 15.46
N ILE A 337 13.13 -3.64 16.01
CA ILE A 337 13.53 -4.84 16.76
C ILE A 337 12.72 -4.95 18.05
N ALA A 338 12.59 -3.86 18.79
CA ALA A 338 11.83 -3.82 20.03
C ALA A 338 10.35 -4.18 19.80
N THR A 339 9.75 -3.66 18.72
CA THR A 339 8.38 -4.01 18.33
C THR A 339 8.24 -5.49 18.00
N LEU A 340 9.11 -6.03 17.14
CA LEU A 340 9.07 -7.45 16.79
C LEU A 340 9.23 -8.35 18.02
N ALA A 341 10.09 -7.96 18.97
CA ALA A 341 10.25 -8.66 20.23
C ALA A 341 8.98 -8.60 21.09
N ILE A 342 8.37 -7.42 21.25
CA ILE A 342 7.11 -7.24 21.99
C ILE A 342 5.99 -8.08 21.38
N THR A 343 5.80 -8.03 20.06
CA THR A 343 4.77 -8.80 19.37
C THR A 343 5.00 -10.31 19.50
N SER A 344 6.26 -10.76 19.46
CA SER A 344 6.62 -12.17 19.66
C SER A 344 6.32 -12.61 21.10
N LEU A 345 6.68 -11.79 22.10
CA LEU A 345 6.41 -12.04 23.52
C LEU A 345 4.91 -12.09 23.83
N LEU A 346 4.10 -11.30 23.14
CA LEU A 346 2.64 -11.34 23.30
C LEU A 346 2.06 -12.70 22.87
N LYS A 347 2.68 -13.37 21.89
CA LYS A 347 2.28 -14.70 21.40
C LYS A 347 2.79 -15.83 22.29
N THR A 348 4.04 -15.74 22.73
CA THR A 348 4.76 -16.81 23.47
C THR A 348 4.72 -16.64 25.00
N GLY A 349 4.31 -15.47 25.48
CA GLY A 349 4.44 -15.06 26.87
C GLY A 349 3.52 -15.82 27.84
N THR A 350 4.01 -15.96 29.06
CA THR A 350 3.24 -16.38 30.24
C THR A 350 2.67 -15.17 30.98
N GLU A 351 1.69 -15.38 31.85
CA GLU A 351 1.03 -14.33 32.64
C GLU A 351 2.03 -13.42 33.38
N SER A 352 3.13 -13.99 33.91
CA SER A 352 4.18 -13.25 34.62
C SER A 352 5.05 -12.40 33.68
N THR A 353 5.44 -12.95 32.53
CA THR A 353 6.28 -12.27 31.54
C THR A 353 5.58 -11.04 30.98
N ILE A 354 4.31 -11.21 30.65
CA ILE A 354 3.46 -10.16 30.13
C ILE A 354 3.26 -9.03 31.15
N ALA A 355 2.99 -9.35 32.41
CA ALA A 355 2.84 -8.32 33.45
C ALA A 355 4.13 -7.47 33.63
N ARG A 356 5.29 -8.12 33.58
CA ARG A 356 6.60 -7.43 33.67
C ARG A 356 6.84 -6.54 32.45
N MET A 357 6.58 -7.06 31.25
CA MET A 357 6.71 -6.32 30.00
C MET A 357 5.79 -5.09 29.97
N LEU A 358 4.50 -5.24 30.33
CA LEU A 358 3.55 -4.13 30.37
C LEU A 358 3.98 -3.06 31.37
N THR A 359 4.54 -3.46 32.52
CA THR A 359 5.06 -2.52 33.52
C THR A 359 6.27 -1.75 32.96
N GLN A 360 7.17 -2.42 32.24
CA GLN A 360 8.32 -1.77 31.57
C GLN A 360 7.87 -0.81 30.47
N LEU A 361 6.93 -1.22 29.61
CA LEU A 361 6.39 -0.38 28.53
C LEU A 361 5.61 0.84 29.08
N SER A 362 4.93 0.68 30.22
CA SER A 362 4.17 1.77 30.88
C SER A 362 5.05 2.75 31.65
N SER A 363 6.23 2.31 32.11
CA SER A 363 7.12 3.13 32.95
C SER A 363 8.10 3.97 32.15
N GLY A 364 8.39 3.61 30.90
CA GLY A 364 9.20 4.41 29.98
C GLY A 364 8.37 5.37 29.11
N ASN A 365 9.02 6.40 28.55
CA ASN A 365 8.47 7.25 27.47
C ASN A 365 8.29 6.50 26.13
N TYR A 366 8.46 5.18 26.12
CA TYR A 366 8.46 4.34 24.93
C TYR A 366 7.16 4.45 24.13
N MET A 367 5.99 4.44 24.79
CA MET A 367 4.71 4.53 24.10
C MET A 367 4.51 5.86 23.36
N ASN A 368 4.98 6.98 23.90
CA ASN A 368 4.81 8.29 23.25
C ASN A 368 5.71 8.46 22.03
N GLU A 369 6.81 7.71 21.96
CA GLU A 369 7.76 7.72 20.84
C GLU A 369 7.40 6.70 19.74
N LEU A 370 6.37 5.88 19.93
CA LEU A 370 5.92 4.91 18.93
C LEU A 370 4.95 5.55 17.92
N GLY A 371 5.08 5.15 16.65
CA GLY A 371 4.10 5.45 15.61
C GLY A 371 2.75 4.76 15.88
N ASP A 372 1.67 5.34 15.36
CA ASP A 372 0.31 4.89 15.67
C ASP A 372 -0.02 3.48 15.17
N GLU A 373 0.55 3.04 14.04
CA GLU A 373 0.40 1.66 13.53
C GLU A 373 0.93 0.60 14.52
N LEU A 374 2.05 0.92 15.18
CA LEU A 374 2.67 0.03 16.17
C LEU A 374 1.85 0.00 17.45
N LYS A 375 1.34 1.16 17.87
CA LYS A 375 0.43 1.24 19.03
C LYS A 375 -0.85 0.43 18.77
N LEU A 376 -1.41 0.49 17.56
CA LEU A 376 -2.58 -0.31 17.16
C LEU A 376 -2.31 -1.82 17.31
N THR A 377 -1.17 -2.29 16.78
CA THR A 377 -0.75 -3.70 16.91
C THR A 377 -0.63 -4.13 18.38
N ILE A 378 -0.09 -3.26 19.24
CA ILE A 378 0.01 -3.53 20.68
C ILE A 378 -1.38 -3.62 21.32
N VAL A 379 -2.30 -2.71 20.99
CA VAL A 379 -3.67 -2.69 21.52
C VAL A 379 -4.45 -3.94 21.11
N ASP A 380 -4.33 -4.39 19.87
CA ASP A 380 -4.99 -5.61 19.42
C ASP A 380 -4.44 -6.85 20.11
N ALA A 381 -3.13 -6.91 20.32
CA ALA A 381 -2.52 -7.98 21.10
C ALA A 381 -3.00 -7.99 22.56
N MET A 382 -3.32 -6.84 23.16
CA MET A 382 -3.91 -6.78 24.49
C MET A 382 -5.32 -7.37 24.56
N ARG A 383 -6.11 -7.29 23.50
CA ARG A 383 -7.43 -7.95 23.45
C ARG A 383 -7.28 -9.47 23.48
N VAL A 384 -6.41 -10.01 22.63
CA VAL A 384 -6.08 -11.45 22.59
C VAL A 384 -5.56 -11.91 23.96
N LEU A 385 -4.75 -11.08 24.58
CA LEU A 385 -4.17 -11.35 25.88
C LEU A 385 -5.21 -11.39 27.01
N ASN A 386 -6.17 -10.46 27.05
CA ASN A 386 -7.25 -10.49 28.03
C ASN A 386 -8.11 -11.74 27.88
N ALA A 387 -8.32 -12.23 26.65
CA ALA A 387 -9.03 -13.49 26.42
C ALA A 387 -8.26 -14.70 27.00
N LYS A 388 -6.92 -14.66 26.97
CA LYS A 388 -6.04 -15.72 27.49
C LYS A 388 -5.84 -15.64 29.02
N PHE A 389 -5.78 -14.45 29.60
CA PHE A 389 -5.56 -14.22 31.05
C PHE A 389 -6.56 -13.20 31.65
N PRO A 390 -7.83 -13.58 31.85
CA PRO A 390 -8.88 -12.65 32.32
C PRO A 390 -8.62 -12.06 33.72
N SER A 391 -7.85 -12.75 34.57
CA SER A 391 -7.49 -12.33 35.93
C SER A 391 -6.67 -11.04 35.99
N LYS A 392 -6.02 -10.64 34.88
CA LYS A 392 -5.11 -9.49 34.82
C LYS A 392 -5.71 -8.25 34.15
N TYR A 393 -7.03 -8.21 34.01
CA TYR A 393 -7.74 -7.09 33.39
C TYR A 393 -7.39 -5.72 34.01
N GLU A 394 -7.10 -5.65 35.32
CA GLU A 394 -6.73 -4.39 35.98
C GLU A 394 -5.43 -3.78 35.42
N THR A 395 -4.40 -4.61 35.18
CA THR A 395 -3.12 -4.15 34.61
C THR A 395 -3.28 -3.73 33.15
N LEU A 396 -4.09 -4.47 32.39
CA LEU A 396 -4.39 -4.16 30.98
C LEU A 396 -5.18 -2.86 30.86
N LEU A 397 -6.20 -2.68 31.69
CA LEU A 397 -6.99 -1.45 31.72
C LEU A 397 -6.13 -0.25 32.12
N ALA A 398 -5.28 -0.39 33.15
CA ALA A 398 -4.35 0.69 33.53
C ALA A 398 -3.45 1.14 32.37
N PHE A 399 -2.96 0.20 31.56
CA PHE A 399 -2.21 0.52 30.35
C PHE A 399 -3.09 1.23 29.31
N LEU A 400 -4.27 0.67 28.99
CA LEU A 400 -5.16 1.21 27.97
C LEU A 400 -5.66 2.61 28.35
N PHE A 401 -5.92 2.89 29.62
CA PHE A 401 -6.29 4.24 30.09
C PHE A 401 -5.19 5.26 29.82
N ARG A 402 -3.92 4.88 30.03
CA ARG A 402 -2.78 5.75 29.73
C ARG A 402 -2.65 5.99 28.23
N ALA A 403 -2.73 4.94 27.42
CA ALA A 403 -2.74 5.04 25.96
C ALA A 403 -3.93 5.86 25.43
N LEU A 404 -5.07 5.85 26.13
CA LEU A 404 -6.24 6.68 25.82
C LEU A 404 -6.02 8.15 26.17
N SER A 405 -5.17 8.46 27.15
CA SER A 405 -4.87 9.84 27.59
C SER A 405 -3.72 10.51 26.82
N ASP A 406 -2.79 9.73 26.27
CA ASP A 406 -1.65 10.25 25.49
C ASP A 406 -2.08 10.84 24.12
N GLU A 407 -1.22 11.51 23.35
CA GLU A 407 -1.58 11.96 22.00
C GLU A 407 -1.67 10.78 21.00
N GLY A 408 -2.63 10.81 20.08
CA GLY A 408 -2.78 9.78 19.04
C GLY A 408 -3.93 10.02 18.07
N SER A 409 -3.89 9.35 16.92
CA SER A 409 -4.92 9.38 15.87
C SER A 409 -6.28 8.83 16.33
N SER A 410 -7.33 9.21 15.60
CA SER A 410 -8.69 8.72 15.85
C SER A 410 -8.79 7.20 15.78
N SER A 411 -8.08 6.55 14.84
CA SER A 411 -8.10 5.08 14.68
C SER A 411 -7.52 4.38 15.90
N LEU A 412 -6.39 4.86 16.43
CA LEU A 412 -5.80 4.35 17.66
C LEU A 412 -6.74 4.50 18.85
N LYS A 413 -7.28 5.71 19.06
CA LYS A 413 -8.20 5.98 20.17
C LYS A 413 -9.44 5.09 20.10
N GLN A 414 -9.98 4.92 18.91
CA GLN A 414 -11.12 4.03 18.68
C GLN A 414 -10.77 2.57 18.99
N SER A 415 -9.60 2.08 18.58
CA SER A 415 -9.18 0.71 18.93
C SER A 415 -8.98 0.52 20.44
N VAL A 416 -8.44 1.53 21.14
CA VAL A 416 -8.29 1.49 22.61
C VAL A 416 -9.65 1.45 23.30
N VAL A 417 -10.60 2.31 22.89
CA VAL A 417 -11.97 2.30 23.42
C VAL A 417 -12.64 0.95 23.20
N ASP A 418 -12.50 0.39 21.99
CA ASP A 418 -13.08 -0.91 21.65
C ASP A 418 -12.44 -2.05 22.47
N ALA A 419 -11.13 -2.01 22.70
CA ALA A 419 -10.44 -2.97 23.54
C ALA A 419 -10.95 -2.91 25.00
N MET A 420 -11.09 -1.70 25.55
CA MET A 420 -11.62 -1.50 26.91
C MET A 420 -13.07 -2.00 27.05
N LEU A 421 -13.91 -1.74 26.05
CA LEU A 421 -15.29 -2.22 26.03
C LEU A 421 -15.35 -3.74 25.93
N ASP A 422 -14.50 -4.37 25.14
CA ASP A 422 -14.44 -5.84 25.05
C ASP A 422 -13.97 -6.47 26.37
N ILE A 423 -12.97 -5.88 27.04
CA ILE A 423 -12.56 -6.29 28.39
C ILE A 423 -13.74 -6.18 29.38
N SER A 424 -14.53 -5.10 29.28
CA SER A 424 -15.69 -4.89 30.16
C SER A 424 -16.81 -5.92 29.97
N LYS A 425 -16.98 -6.44 28.74
CA LYS A 425 -17.95 -7.50 28.44
C LYS A 425 -17.49 -8.84 29.01
N SER A 426 -16.20 -9.15 28.92
CA SER A 426 -15.63 -10.39 29.46
C SER A 426 -15.57 -10.40 30.99
N ASN A 427 -15.37 -9.24 31.63
CA ASN A 427 -15.19 -9.10 33.07
C ASN A 427 -16.20 -8.11 33.68
N PRO A 428 -17.36 -8.57 34.19
CA PRO A 428 -18.41 -7.69 34.72
C PRO A 428 -17.94 -6.75 35.85
N SER A 429 -16.99 -7.20 36.68
CA SER A 429 -16.39 -6.43 37.78
C SER A 429 -15.71 -5.13 37.31
N SER A 430 -15.24 -5.10 36.06
CA SER A 430 -14.53 -3.95 35.47
C SER A 430 -15.46 -2.89 34.88
N LYS A 431 -16.74 -3.21 34.67
CA LYS A 431 -17.69 -2.40 33.90
C LYS A 431 -17.83 -0.98 34.45
N GLU A 432 -17.96 -0.81 35.77
CA GLU A 432 -18.12 0.51 36.39
C GLU A 432 -16.84 1.36 36.28
N VAL A 433 -15.66 0.75 36.37
CA VAL A 433 -14.36 1.41 36.22
C VAL A 433 -14.16 1.88 34.77
N VAL A 434 -14.42 1.00 33.79
CA VAL A 434 -14.31 1.34 32.36
C VAL A 434 -15.26 2.47 31.98
N LEU A 435 -16.54 2.40 32.39
CA LEU A 435 -17.51 3.46 32.07
C LEU A 435 -17.14 4.80 32.72
N THR A 436 -16.55 4.80 33.91
CA THR A 436 -16.08 6.01 34.57
C THR A 436 -14.96 6.67 33.79
N HIS A 437 -13.93 5.91 33.40
CA HIS A 437 -12.81 6.44 32.61
C HIS A 437 -13.22 6.87 31.21
N LEU A 438 -14.13 6.13 30.56
CA LEU A 438 -14.65 6.54 29.25
C LEU A 438 -15.48 7.83 29.36
N ALA A 439 -16.26 8.01 30.43
CA ALA A 439 -17.02 9.23 30.68
C ALA A 439 -16.10 10.44 30.96
N GLU A 440 -14.98 10.24 31.67
CA GLU A 440 -13.97 11.27 31.90
C GLU A 440 -13.19 11.61 30.63
N PHE A 441 -12.89 10.61 29.79
CA PHE A 441 -12.18 10.82 28.52
C PHE A 441 -12.98 11.66 27.52
N ILE A 442 -14.29 11.43 27.41
CA ILE A 442 -15.10 12.16 26.42
C ILE A 442 -15.28 13.64 26.74
N ASP A 443 -15.14 14.05 28.01
CA ASP A 443 -15.28 15.47 28.41
C ASP A 443 -14.27 16.38 27.65
N ASP A 444 -13.08 15.87 27.34
CA ASP A 444 -12.01 16.59 26.62
C ASP A 444 -11.67 15.94 25.26
N CYS A 445 -12.56 15.12 24.69
CA CYS A 445 -12.29 14.40 23.45
C CYS A 445 -12.60 15.24 22.19
N GLU A 446 -11.59 15.44 21.34
CA GLU A 446 -11.73 16.19 20.09
C GLU A 446 -12.48 15.41 18.97
N PHE A 447 -12.61 14.09 19.12
CA PHE A 447 -13.13 13.20 18.07
C PHE A 447 -14.64 12.92 18.23
N SER A 448 -15.48 13.65 17.48
CA SER A 448 -16.94 13.56 17.60
C SER A 448 -17.51 12.15 17.39
N GLN A 449 -16.93 11.32 16.50
CA GLN A 449 -17.38 9.94 16.28
C GLN A 449 -17.14 9.04 17.50
N ILE A 450 -15.98 9.21 18.17
CA ILE A 450 -15.65 8.45 19.37
C ILE A 450 -16.56 8.89 20.53
N THR A 451 -16.79 10.19 20.68
CA THR A 451 -17.73 10.74 21.67
C THR A 451 -19.14 10.17 21.48
N LYS A 452 -19.67 10.18 20.24
CA LYS A 452 -20.97 9.55 19.92
C LYS A 452 -21.00 8.08 20.34
N ARG A 453 -19.95 7.32 20.03
CA ARG A 453 -19.87 5.88 20.33
C ARG A 453 -19.83 5.59 21.83
N VAL A 454 -19.02 6.32 22.59
CA VAL A 454 -18.95 6.19 24.05
C VAL A 454 -20.28 6.57 24.69
N LEU A 455 -20.94 7.65 24.24
CA LEU A 455 -22.27 8.06 24.73
C LEU A 455 -23.32 6.97 24.50
N MET A 456 -23.29 6.28 23.36
CA MET A 456 -24.19 5.15 23.10
C MET A 456 -23.95 4.01 24.10
N HIS A 457 -22.70 3.65 24.36
CA HIS A 457 -22.34 2.60 25.33
C HIS A 457 -22.66 3.01 26.78
N LEU A 458 -22.52 4.28 27.15
CA LEU A 458 -22.98 4.80 28.45
C LEU A 458 -24.49 4.60 28.62
N GLY A 459 -25.29 4.83 27.58
CA GLY A 459 -26.74 4.63 27.62
C GLY A 459 -27.17 3.20 27.96
N GLU A 460 -26.37 2.20 27.55
CA GLU A 460 -26.61 0.78 27.84
C GLU A 460 -25.98 0.34 29.18
N GLY A 461 -24.81 0.89 29.49
CA GLY A 461 -24.01 0.49 30.66
C GLY A 461 -24.50 1.09 31.97
N VAL A 462 -24.78 2.40 31.99
CA VAL A 462 -25.09 3.20 33.18
C VAL A 462 -26.30 2.70 33.98
N PRO A 463 -27.40 2.22 33.38
CA PRO A 463 -28.53 1.69 34.14
C PRO A 463 -28.21 0.51 35.07
N HIS A 464 -27.09 -0.19 34.80
CA HIS A 464 -26.64 -1.35 35.55
C HIS A 464 -25.59 -1.03 36.62
N CYS A 465 -25.16 0.23 36.72
CA CYS A 465 -24.17 0.67 37.71
C CYS A 465 -24.79 0.87 39.09
N SER A 466 -23.95 0.80 40.12
CA SER A 466 -24.34 1.01 41.52
C SER A 466 -24.94 2.40 41.76
N ASN A 467 -24.42 3.44 41.06
CA ASN A 467 -24.90 4.82 41.17
C ASN A 467 -25.04 5.52 39.80
N PRO A 468 -26.15 5.29 39.06
CA PRO A 468 -26.37 5.84 37.72
C PRO A 468 -26.45 7.37 37.70
N ARG A 469 -26.80 8.00 38.83
CA ARG A 469 -26.98 9.46 38.94
C ARG A 469 -25.70 10.24 38.65
N ARG A 470 -24.52 9.69 38.95
CA ARG A 470 -23.21 10.33 38.70
C ARG A 470 -23.01 10.58 37.20
N PHE A 471 -23.42 9.64 36.35
CA PHE A 471 -23.20 9.68 34.90
C PHE A 471 -24.11 10.67 34.15
N VAL A 472 -25.26 11.03 34.74
CA VAL A 472 -26.21 11.97 34.11
C VAL A 472 -25.57 13.33 33.83
N ARG A 473 -24.66 13.80 34.70
CA ARG A 473 -23.96 15.06 34.51
C ARG A 473 -23.04 15.02 33.28
N TYR A 474 -22.24 13.97 33.14
CA TYR A 474 -21.33 13.78 32.01
C TYR A 474 -22.10 13.80 30.69
N VAL A 475 -23.18 13.01 30.59
CA VAL A 475 -24.01 12.97 29.38
C VAL A 475 -24.69 14.33 29.10
N TYR A 476 -25.17 15.03 30.14
CA TYR A 476 -25.84 16.31 29.95
C TYR A 476 -24.92 17.44 29.49
N ASN A 477 -23.65 17.45 29.91
CA ASN A 477 -22.67 18.42 29.42
C ASN A 477 -22.57 18.35 27.88
N HIS A 478 -22.44 17.14 27.33
CA HIS A 478 -22.42 16.93 25.87
C HIS A 478 -23.76 17.22 25.17
N ALA A 479 -24.89 17.19 25.88
CA ALA A 479 -26.17 17.62 25.33
C ALA A 479 -26.30 19.15 25.18
N THR A 480 -25.31 19.94 25.65
CA THR A 480 -25.37 21.41 25.66
C THR A 480 -24.17 22.10 25.01
N LEU A 481 -22.96 21.57 25.17
CA LEU A 481 -21.72 22.25 24.78
C LEU A 481 -21.14 21.78 23.43
N GLU A 482 -21.65 20.68 22.88
CA GLU A 482 -21.08 20.00 21.72
C GLU A 482 -21.73 20.36 20.38
N LYS A 483 -21.19 19.83 19.28
CA LYS A 483 -21.80 19.90 17.93
C LYS A 483 -23.18 19.20 17.89
N PRO A 484 -24.09 19.62 16.98
CA PRO A 484 -25.47 19.10 16.93
C PRO A 484 -25.59 17.58 16.90
N GLU A 485 -24.78 16.89 16.10
CA GLU A 485 -24.79 15.42 16.01
C GLU A 485 -24.49 14.72 17.34
N VAL A 486 -23.53 15.27 18.12
CA VAL A 486 -23.17 14.73 19.43
C VAL A 486 -24.26 15.06 20.45
N ARG A 487 -24.83 16.28 20.40
CA ARG A 487 -25.98 16.65 21.24
C ARG A 487 -27.17 15.73 21.01
N ALA A 488 -27.45 15.38 19.75
CA ALA A 488 -28.55 14.48 19.38
C ALA A 488 -28.38 13.08 19.99
N VAL A 489 -27.15 12.55 19.98
CA VAL A 489 -26.84 11.26 20.64
C VAL A 489 -26.93 11.39 22.16
N ALA A 490 -26.41 12.47 22.76
CA ALA A 490 -26.49 12.70 24.20
C ALA A 490 -27.94 12.79 24.70
N VAL A 491 -28.83 13.46 23.96
CA VAL A 491 -30.27 13.53 24.22
C VAL A 491 -30.90 12.12 24.20
N THR A 492 -30.59 11.30 23.21
CA THR A 492 -31.04 9.90 23.14
C THR A 492 -30.48 9.06 24.29
N THR A 493 -29.21 9.25 24.67
CA THR A 493 -28.59 8.56 25.81
C THR A 493 -29.27 8.91 27.13
N LEU A 494 -29.61 10.19 27.36
CA LEU A 494 -30.39 10.62 28.52
C LEU A 494 -31.78 9.95 28.53
N ALA A 495 -32.45 9.89 27.38
CA ALA A 495 -33.73 9.23 27.26
C ALA A 495 -33.64 7.73 27.59
N LYS A 496 -32.62 7.02 27.09
CA LYS A 496 -32.38 5.61 27.45
C LYS A 496 -32.20 5.42 28.96
N ILE A 497 -31.39 6.26 29.61
CA ILE A 497 -31.20 6.20 31.07
C ILE A 497 -32.52 6.46 31.81
N ALA A 498 -33.33 7.43 31.36
CA ALA A 498 -34.62 7.76 31.95
C ALA A 498 -35.69 6.66 31.76
N ALA A 499 -35.61 5.90 30.66
CA ALA A 499 -36.46 4.75 30.41
C ALA A 499 -36.10 3.59 31.36
N SER A 500 -34.82 3.26 31.49
CA SER A 500 -34.33 2.14 32.31
C SER A 500 -34.28 2.42 33.81
N VAL A 501 -34.15 3.69 34.23
CA VAL A 501 -34.03 4.09 35.64
C VAL A 501 -35.15 5.08 36.02
N PRO A 502 -36.34 4.58 36.44
CA PRO A 502 -37.51 5.43 36.72
C PRO A 502 -37.27 6.50 37.79
N SER A 503 -36.39 6.25 38.76
CA SER A 503 -36.04 7.20 39.83
C SER A 503 -35.36 8.47 39.31
N LEU A 504 -34.67 8.41 38.16
CA LEU A 504 -33.99 9.55 37.53
C LEU A 504 -34.83 10.23 36.45
N ARG A 505 -35.94 9.62 36.05
CA ARG A 505 -36.79 10.09 34.94
C ARG A 505 -37.25 11.54 35.13
N ARG A 506 -37.73 11.90 36.32
CA ARG A 506 -38.19 13.27 36.61
C ARG A 506 -37.09 14.30 36.45
N SER A 507 -35.87 14.01 36.91
CA SER A 507 -34.71 14.90 36.75
C SER A 507 -34.29 15.01 35.29
N ILE A 508 -34.23 13.89 34.56
CA ILE A 508 -33.80 13.88 33.16
C ILE A 508 -34.81 14.59 32.26
N VAL A 509 -36.12 14.41 32.49
CA VAL A 509 -37.17 15.15 31.75
C VAL A 509 -37.03 16.67 31.93
N ALA A 510 -36.61 17.14 33.11
CA ALA A 510 -36.34 18.56 33.31
C ALA A 510 -35.13 19.05 32.48
N LEU A 511 -34.15 18.19 32.22
CA LEU A 511 -33.01 18.48 31.35
C LEU A 511 -33.41 18.46 29.87
N LEU A 512 -34.15 17.44 29.43
CA LEU A 512 -34.65 17.31 28.05
C LEU A 512 -35.53 18.51 27.64
N LYS A 513 -36.36 19.03 28.57
CA LYS A 513 -37.17 20.24 28.33
C LYS A 513 -36.34 21.47 27.96
N ARG A 514 -35.09 21.56 28.42
CA ARG A 514 -34.18 22.66 28.08
C ARG A 514 -33.63 22.50 26.65
N SER A 515 -33.45 21.25 26.21
CA SER A 515 -33.05 20.93 24.83
C SER A 515 -34.20 21.04 23.82
N CYS A 516 -35.45 21.23 24.25
CA CYS A 516 -36.58 21.47 23.35
C CYS A 516 -36.54 22.83 22.63
N SER A 517 -35.63 23.72 23.01
CA SER A 517 -35.38 25.00 22.34
C SER A 517 -34.00 25.03 21.68
N ASP A 518 -33.42 23.86 21.37
CA ASP A 518 -32.16 23.77 20.63
C ASP A 518 -32.33 24.36 19.22
N SER A 519 -31.28 25.00 18.71
CA SER A 519 -31.26 25.60 17.39
C SER A 519 -31.29 24.56 16.27
N ASP A 520 -30.77 23.36 16.55
CA ASP A 520 -30.74 22.25 15.60
C ASP A 520 -32.06 21.47 15.62
N ASP A 521 -32.56 21.16 14.42
CA ASP A 521 -33.87 20.52 14.24
C ASP A 521 -33.88 19.08 14.77
N GLU A 522 -32.83 18.30 14.53
CA GLU A 522 -32.74 16.90 14.94
C GLU A 522 -32.63 16.77 16.46
N VAL A 523 -31.81 17.62 17.10
CA VAL A 523 -31.68 17.65 18.57
C VAL A 523 -33.02 18.04 19.21
N ARG A 524 -33.65 19.07 18.67
CA ARG A 524 -34.91 19.61 19.18
C ARG A 524 -36.04 18.60 19.05
N ASP A 525 -36.17 17.96 17.90
CA ASP A 525 -37.25 17.01 17.63
C ASP A 525 -37.13 15.75 18.50
N ARG A 526 -35.89 15.22 18.67
CA ARG A 526 -35.63 14.14 19.65
C ARG A 526 -35.97 14.56 21.08
N ALA A 527 -35.56 15.76 21.51
CA ALA A 527 -35.84 16.25 22.85
C ALA A 527 -37.35 16.42 23.10
N VAL A 528 -38.09 16.95 22.13
CA VAL A 528 -39.56 17.11 22.19
C VAL A 528 -40.25 15.75 22.21
N LEU A 529 -39.84 14.81 21.35
CA LEU A 529 -40.38 13.45 21.28
C LEU A 529 -40.23 12.75 22.63
N TYR A 530 -39.00 12.63 23.15
CA TYR A 530 -38.75 11.95 24.41
C TYR A 530 -39.44 12.65 25.59
N THR A 531 -39.47 13.98 25.61
CA THR A 531 -40.19 14.73 26.65
C THR A 531 -41.68 14.41 26.63
N LYS A 532 -42.33 14.41 25.46
CA LYS A 532 -43.76 14.05 25.35
C LYS A 532 -44.02 12.60 25.76
N LEU A 533 -43.16 11.68 25.32
CA LEU A 533 -43.25 10.25 25.64
C LEU A 533 -43.23 10.01 27.17
N PHE A 534 -42.26 10.63 27.87
CA PHE A 534 -42.17 10.49 29.32
C PHE A 534 -43.28 11.22 30.10
N LEU A 535 -43.89 12.27 29.53
CA LEU A 535 -45.02 12.97 30.15
C LEU A 535 -46.35 12.22 29.99
N GLN A 536 -46.50 11.41 28.94
CA GLN A 536 -47.66 10.52 28.77
C GLN A 536 -47.70 9.39 29.80
N ASN A 537 -46.55 9.08 30.42
CA ASN A 537 -46.40 8.12 31.52
C ASN A 537 -46.89 6.69 31.16
N ASP A 538 -46.83 6.35 29.87
CA ASP A 538 -47.14 5.02 29.33
C ASP A 538 -45.83 4.23 29.16
N GLU A 539 -45.62 3.25 30.04
CA GLU A 539 -44.41 2.42 30.03
C GLU A 539 -44.31 1.53 28.77
N VAL A 540 -45.44 1.20 28.12
CA VAL A 540 -45.43 0.40 26.89
C VAL A 540 -44.86 1.25 25.75
N LEU A 541 -45.36 2.48 25.59
CA LEU A 541 -44.84 3.43 24.61
C LEU A 541 -43.37 3.76 24.87
N VAL A 542 -42.97 3.97 26.14
CA VAL A 542 -41.57 4.23 26.52
C VAL A 542 -40.68 3.06 26.12
N ARG A 543 -41.08 1.83 26.43
CA ARG A 543 -40.32 0.64 26.08
C ARG A 543 -40.20 0.47 24.56
N THR A 544 -41.30 0.60 23.83
CA THR A 544 -41.30 0.43 22.37
C THR A 544 -40.44 1.48 21.67
N TYR A 545 -40.63 2.77 21.97
CA TYR A 545 -39.98 3.85 21.23
C TYR A 545 -38.57 4.20 21.71
N VAL A 546 -38.14 3.73 22.88
CA VAL A 546 -36.78 3.99 23.42
C VAL A 546 -35.95 2.72 23.53
N GLY A 547 -36.53 1.63 24.04
CA GLY A 547 -35.82 0.37 24.30
C GLY A 547 -35.81 -0.57 23.09
N ASP A 548 -36.99 -0.92 22.58
CA ASP A 548 -37.14 -1.96 21.56
C ASP A 548 -36.59 -1.52 20.19
N ILE A 549 -36.79 -0.26 19.80
CA ILE A 549 -36.17 0.31 18.58
C ILE A 549 -34.64 0.24 18.66
N ALA A 550 -34.05 0.60 19.80
CA ALA A 550 -32.60 0.54 19.97
C ALA A 550 -32.06 -0.90 19.86
N ALA A 551 -32.78 -1.87 20.43
CA ALA A 551 -32.43 -3.28 20.33
C ALA A 551 -32.59 -3.84 18.90
N ALA A 552 -33.65 -3.43 18.18
CA ALA A 552 -33.87 -3.82 16.79
C ALA A 552 -32.78 -3.28 15.85
N VAL A 553 -32.42 -2.00 16.01
CA VAL A 553 -31.33 -1.37 15.25
C VAL A 553 -29.98 -2.04 15.55
N LEU A 554 -29.70 -2.33 16.83
CA LEU A 554 -28.47 -3.03 17.22
C LEU A 554 -28.42 -4.47 16.67
N HIS A 555 -29.54 -5.20 16.71
CA HIS A 555 -29.64 -6.54 16.15
C HIS A 555 -29.42 -6.53 14.63
N HIS A 556 -30.00 -5.54 13.93
CA HIS A 556 -29.78 -5.37 12.50
C HIS A 556 -28.31 -5.07 12.18
N ARG A 557 -27.67 -4.15 12.92
CA ARG A 557 -26.23 -3.85 12.78
C ARG A 557 -25.33 -5.05 13.10
N ASN A 558 -25.64 -5.82 14.14
CA ASN A 558 -24.86 -7.00 14.50
C ASN A 558 -25.07 -8.15 13.50
N ALA A 559 -26.28 -8.31 12.96
CA ALA A 559 -26.54 -9.29 11.90
C ALA A 559 -25.74 -8.98 10.63
N LEU A 560 -25.67 -7.71 10.22
CA LEU A 560 -24.81 -7.24 9.13
C LEU A 560 -23.33 -7.50 9.44
N ARG A 561 -22.89 -7.26 10.68
CA ARG A 561 -21.49 -7.46 11.10
C ARG A 561 -21.10 -8.93 11.22
N ASP A 562 -22.00 -9.79 11.68
CA ASP A 562 -21.77 -11.24 11.81
C ASP A 562 -21.84 -11.94 10.45
N ALA A 563 -22.66 -11.44 9.51
CA ALA A 563 -22.61 -11.84 8.10
C ALA A 563 -21.23 -11.52 7.50
N ASN A 564 -20.69 -10.33 7.78
CA ASN A 564 -19.35 -9.93 7.34
C ASN A 564 -18.19 -10.65 8.07
N ARG A 565 -18.42 -11.25 9.25
CA ARG A 565 -17.38 -11.98 10.03
C ARG A 565 -17.31 -13.46 9.71
N LYS A 566 -18.43 -14.10 9.36
CA LYS A 566 -18.46 -15.53 9.00
C LYS A 566 -17.78 -15.81 7.67
N THR A 567 -17.75 -14.85 6.76
CA THR A 567 -16.95 -14.89 5.53
C THR A 567 -15.44 -14.85 5.78
N SER A 568 -14.97 -14.27 6.90
CA SER A 568 -13.54 -14.18 7.22
C SER A 568 -12.97 -15.35 8.05
N ALA A 569 -13.82 -16.24 8.58
CA ALA A 569 -13.39 -17.26 9.57
C ALA A 569 -13.06 -18.65 8.97
N ASP A 570 -13.37 -18.90 7.70
CA ASP A 570 -12.97 -20.15 6.99
C ASP A 570 -11.59 -20.04 6.31
N GLY A 571 -10.95 -18.87 6.36
CA GLY A 571 -9.58 -18.65 5.90
C GLY A 571 -8.54 -18.86 6.98
N THR A 572 -8.18 -20.10 7.31
CA THR A 572 -7.02 -20.40 8.16
C THR A 572 -5.71 -19.87 7.53
N LEU A 573 -5.20 -18.78 8.10
CA LEU A 573 -3.79 -18.47 8.40
C LEU A 573 -2.74 -19.10 7.47
N SER A 574 -2.40 -18.41 6.38
CA SER A 574 -1.08 -18.47 5.77
C SER A 574 -0.49 -17.07 5.73
N GLY A 575 0.61 -16.87 6.46
CA GLY A 575 1.26 -15.58 6.57
C GLY A 575 2.12 -15.25 5.37
N LEU A 576 1.94 -14.06 4.82
CA LEU A 576 2.99 -13.33 4.12
C LEU A 576 3.02 -11.89 4.63
N THR A 577 4.24 -11.49 4.94
CA THR A 577 4.63 -10.27 5.65
C THR A 577 4.64 -9.04 4.74
N SER A 578 4.30 -7.89 5.31
CA SER A 578 4.17 -6.52 4.77
C SER A 578 5.42 -5.89 4.13
N VAL A 579 6.23 -6.65 3.40
CA VAL A 579 7.48 -6.17 2.78
C VAL A 579 7.34 -5.96 1.26
N ASP A 580 6.35 -6.56 0.61
CA ASP A 580 6.18 -6.44 -0.86
C ASP A 580 5.36 -5.21 -1.30
N MET A 581 4.72 -4.46 -0.39
CA MET A 581 4.00 -3.22 -0.75
C MET A 581 4.93 -2.00 -0.88
N MET A 582 6.11 -2.00 -0.26
CA MET A 582 7.04 -0.85 -0.34
C MET A 582 7.86 -0.79 -1.64
N ALA A 583 7.89 -1.87 -2.44
CA ALA A 583 8.63 -1.89 -3.70
C ALA A 583 7.82 -1.39 -4.89
N THR A 584 6.49 -1.39 -4.82
CA THR A 584 5.60 -1.05 -5.94
C THR A 584 5.26 0.44 -6.03
N ILE A 585 5.52 1.21 -4.98
CA ILE A 585 5.27 2.67 -4.95
C ILE A 585 6.48 3.46 -5.50
N ALA A 586 7.66 2.83 -5.62
CA ALA A 586 8.90 3.51 -5.99
C ALA A 586 9.24 3.52 -7.50
N ALA A 587 8.31 3.11 -8.39
CA ALA A 587 8.59 3.02 -9.83
C ALA A 587 7.37 3.39 -10.70
N ALA A 588 6.94 4.65 -10.65
CA ALA A 588 6.06 5.22 -11.67
C ALA A 588 6.89 6.10 -12.63
N PRO A 589 6.91 5.81 -13.96
CA PRO A 589 7.61 6.66 -14.93
C PRO A 589 6.77 7.88 -15.30
N ASP A 590 7.39 9.06 -15.27
CA ASP A 590 6.82 10.33 -15.75
C ASP A 590 6.36 10.23 -17.21
N ASN A 591 5.08 10.50 -17.44
CA ASN A 591 4.49 10.69 -18.75
C ASN A 591 3.78 12.04 -18.72
N THR A 592 4.34 13.08 -19.33
CA THR A 592 3.67 14.38 -19.47
C THR A 592 3.12 14.54 -20.88
N ASN A 593 1.86 15.00 -20.98
CA ASN A 593 1.22 15.35 -22.25
C ASN A 593 1.53 16.82 -22.63
N ALA A 594 1.17 17.23 -23.86
CA ALA A 594 1.46 18.54 -24.46
C ALA A 594 0.96 19.79 -23.71
N PHE A 595 0.24 19.61 -22.60
CA PHE A 595 -0.24 20.67 -21.69
C PHE A 595 0.40 20.61 -20.30
N GLY A 596 1.48 19.85 -20.11
CA GLY A 596 2.18 19.78 -18.82
C GLY A 596 1.42 19.07 -17.69
N THR A 597 0.42 18.25 -18.04
CA THR A 597 -0.29 17.36 -17.10
C THR A 597 0.26 15.93 -17.18
N PRO A 598 0.25 15.16 -16.08
CA PRO A 598 0.51 13.72 -16.15
C PRO A 598 -0.50 13.07 -17.11
N GLY A 599 0.01 12.39 -18.13
CA GLY A 599 -0.76 11.62 -19.08
C GLY A 599 -1.33 10.35 -18.44
N PRO A 600 -2.32 9.71 -19.08
CA PRO A 600 -2.94 8.50 -18.55
C PRO A 600 -1.88 7.41 -18.37
N THR A 601 -1.85 6.79 -17.19
CA THR A 601 -0.94 5.67 -16.90
C THR A 601 -1.22 4.47 -17.81
N PRO A 602 -0.29 3.52 -17.93
CA PRO A 602 -0.56 2.27 -18.66
C PRO A 602 -1.80 1.52 -18.16
N ALA A 603 -2.13 1.63 -16.87
CA ALA A 603 -3.32 1.02 -16.29
C ALA A 603 -4.60 1.69 -16.81
N VAL A 604 -4.63 3.04 -16.85
CA VAL A 604 -5.74 3.81 -17.43
C VAL A 604 -5.92 3.52 -18.91
N LEU A 605 -4.84 3.43 -19.67
CA LEU A 605 -4.89 3.06 -21.10
C LEU A 605 -5.46 1.66 -21.30
N GLN A 606 -5.01 0.68 -20.52
CA GLN A 606 -5.57 -0.69 -20.55
C GLN A 606 -7.07 -0.70 -20.19
N GLY A 607 -7.48 0.06 -19.18
CA GLY A 607 -8.88 0.19 -18.77
C GLY A 607 -9.75 0.78 -19.89
N ARG A 608 -9.29 1.86 -20.54
CA ARG A 608 -9.95 2.47 -21.70
C ARG A 608 -10.04 1.50 -22.89
N ASP A 609 -8.95 0.80 -23.21
CA ASP A 609 -8.95 -0.20 -24.28
C ASP A 609 -9.95 -1.34 -24.02
N ALA A 610 -10.10 -1.77 -22.76
CA ALA A 610 -11.10 -2.74 -22.36
C ALA A 610 -12.53 -2.19 -22.50
N LEU A 611 -12.76 -0.93 -22.10
CA LEU A 611 -14.04 -0.23 -22.24
C LEU A 611 -14.47 -0.13 -23.72
N HIS A 612 -13.56 0.20 -24.64
CA HIS A 612 -13.88 0.29 -26.09
C HIS A 612 -14.35 -1.02 -26.71
N ARG A 613 -13.96 -2.17 -26.13
CA ARG A 613 -14.38 -3.48 -26.63
C ARG A 613 -15.86 -3.72 -26.37
N VAL A 614 -16.44 -3.09 -25.34
CA VAL A 614 -17.84 -3.23 -24.95
C VAL A 614 -18.75 -2.38 -25.84
N LYS A 615 -19.58 -3.01 -26.66
CA LYS A 615 -20.42 -2.32 -27.65
C LYS A 615 -21.38 -1.29 -27.03
N GLN A 616 -22.02 -1.63 -25.92
CA GLN A 616 -23.00 -0.77 -25.23
C GLN A 616 -22.38 0.54 -24.74
N LEU A 617 -21.11 0.51 -24.29
CA LEU A 617 -20.43 1.69 -23.76
C LEU A 617 -19.93 2.63 -24.86
N ARG A 618 -19.79 2.16 -26.12
CA ARG A 618 -19.40 3.03 -27.24
C ARG A 618 -20.43 4.10 -27.56
N GLU A 619 -21.69 3.87 -27.20
CA GLU A 619 -22.77 4.84 -27.41
C GLU A 619 -22.62 6.08 -26.53
N LEU A 620 -21.91 5.98 -25.39
CA LEU A 620 -21.58 7.10 -24.50
C LEU A 620 -20.41 7.96 -25.04
N GLY A 621 -19.67 7.47 -26.04
CA GLY A 621 -18.50 8.14 -26.60
C GLY A 621 -17.21 7.90 -25.80
N GLU A 622 -16.28 8.85 -25.90
CA GLU A 622 -15.02 8.83 -25.14
C GLU A 622 -15.19 9.45 -23.75
N PRO A 623 -14.67 8.82 -22.67
CA PRO A 623 -14.71 9.42 -21.35
C PRO A 623 -13.82 10.67 -21.31
N ALA A 624 -14.31 11.74 -20.70
CA ALA A 624 -13.54 12.97 -20.54
C ALA A 624 -12.34 12.77 -19.61
N LYS A 625 -12.53 12.01 -18.53
CA LYS A 625 -11.48 11.66 -17.56
C LYS A 625 -11.64 10.21 -17.12
N SER A 626 -10.51 9.54 -16.86
CA SER A 626 -10.47 8.24 -16.21
C SER A 626 -9.55 8.33 -15.00
N THR A 627 -9.91 7.70 -13.89
CA THR A 627 -9.07 7.66 -12.67
C THR A 627 -8.08 6.51 -12.70
N GLU A 628 -7.07 6.57 -11.84
CA GLU A 628 -6.25 5.39 -11.54
C GLU A 628 -7.09 4.28 -10.90
N PRO A 629 -6.74 3.00 -11.12
CA PRO A 629 -7.46 1.90 -10.51
C PRO A 629 -7.17 1.83 -9.01
N VAL A 630 -8.24 1.70 -8.21
CA VAL A 630 -8.16 1.52 -6.76
C VAL A 630 -8.55 0.09 -6.42
N LEU A 631 -7.76 -0.58 -5.57
CA LEU A 631 -8.06 -1.93 -5.12
C LEU A 631 -9.18 -1.87 -4.06
N ILE A 632 -10.23 -2.68 -4.22
CA ILE A 632 -11.41 -2.70 -3.32
C ILE A 632 -11.67 -4.07 -2.67
N THR A 633 -10.69 -4.97 -2.80
CA THR A 633 -10.65 -6.28 -2.16
C THR A 633 -9.22 -6.60 -1.78
N GLU A 634 -9.00 -7.32 -0.68
CA GLU A 634 -7.67 -7.77 -0.31
C GLU A 634 -7.00 -8.61 -1.41
N PRO A 635 -5.70 -8.44 -1.69
CA PRO A 635 -5.00 -9.12 -2.78
C PRO A 635 -4.88 -10.64 -2.60
N ASP A 636 -5.07 -11.13 -1.38
CA ASP A 636 -5.01 -12.54 -1.00
C ASP A 636 -6.38 -13.23 -1.01
N ASN A 637 -7.45 -12.52 -1.42
CA ASN A 637 -8.80 -13.06 -1.49
C ASN A 637 -9.00 -13.98 -2.71
N GLU A 638 -10.05 -14.81 -2.69
CA GLU A 638 -10.38 -15.76 -3.78
C GLU A 638 -10.62 -15.05 -5.13
N TYR A 639 -10.99 -13.78 -5.07
CA TYR A 639 -11.08 -12.88 -6.20
C TYR A 639 -10.49 -11.52 -5.84
N VAL A 640 -9.79 -10.92 -6.79
CA VAL A 640 -9.16 -9.61 -6.64
C VAL A 640 -9.85 -8.61 -7.57
N VAL A 641 -10.44 -7.56 -7.01
CA VAL A 641 -11.20 -6.54 -7.72
C VAL A 641 -10.56 -5.17 -7.54
N SER A 642 -10.33 -4.50 -8.66
CA SER A 642 -9.98 -3.07 -8.68
C SER A 642 -11.02 -2.28 -9.45
N VAL A 643 -11.26 -1.05 -9.02
CA VAL A 643 -12.25 -0.13 -9.58
C VAL A 643 -11.58 1.03 -10.31
N MET A 644 -12.09 1.38 -11.48
CA MET A 644 -11.69 2.56 -12.26
C MET A 644 -12.94 3.37 -12.62
N LYS A 645 -12.90 4.68 -12.38
CA LYS A 645 -14.02 5.59 -12.69
C LYS A 645 -13.76 6.25 -14.05
N HIS A 646 -14.72 6.17 -14.95
CA HIS A 646 -14.72 6.86 -16.24
C HIS A 646 -15.82 7.92 -16.26
N ILE A 647 -15.43 9.19 -16.36
CA ILE A 647 -16.33 10.32 -16.19
C ILE A 647 -16.78 10.87 -17.55
N TYR A 648 -18.08 11.04 -17.69
CA TYR A 648 -18.78 11.66 -18.82
C TYR A 648 -19.64 12.83 -18.31
N PRO A 649 -20.12 13.74 -19.18
CA PRO A 649 -20.93 14.89 -18.77
C PRO A 649 -22.20 14.58 -17.96
N GLU A 650 -22.80 13.41 -18.18
CA GLU A 650 -24.04 12.98 -17.51
C GLU A 650 -23.95 11.57 -16.91
N HIS A 651 -22.80 10.90 -17.05
CA HIS A 651 -22.63 9.51 -16.64
C HIS A 651 -21.30 9.28 -15.93
N VAL A 652 -21.29 8.33 -15.00
CA VAL A 652 -20.07 7.74 -14.44
C VAL A 652 -20.10 6.26 -14.76
N VAL A 653 -19.13 5.78 -15.54
CA VAL A 653 -18.96 4.36 -15.81
C VAL A 653 -17.92 3.82 -14.85
N VAL A 654 -18.35 2.96 -13.94
CA VAL A 654 -17.51 2.29 -12.96
C VAL A 654 -17.07 0.95 -13.55
N GLN A 655 -15.78 0.82 -13.84
CA GLN A 655 -15.16 -0.40 -14.38
C GLN A 655 -14.60 -1.24 -13.22
N PHE A 656 -15.02 -2.50 -13.14
CA PHE A 656 -14.54 -3.49 -12.17
C PHE A 656 -13.65 -4.50 -12.87
N LYS A 657 -12.35 -4.46 -12.61
CA LYS A 657 -11.38 -5.45 -13.09
C LYS A 657 -11.30 -6.58 -12.07
N VAL A 658 -11.85 -7.74 -12.41
CA VAL A 658 -12.01 -8.90 -11.53
C VAL A 658 -11.04 -10.00 -11.95
N LYS A 659 -10.18 -10.45 -11.04
CA LYS A 659 -9.28 -11.59 -11.23
C LYS A 659 -9.69 -12.75 -10.35
N ASN A 660 -9.86 -13.94 -10.93
CA ASN A 660 -10.12 -15.16 -10.18
C ASN A 660 -8.79 -15.76 -9.69
N MET A 661 -8.65 -15.93 -8.38
CA MET A 661 -7.45 -16.48 -7.73
C MET A 661 -7.62 -17.93 -7.29
N MET A 662 -8.78 -18.55 -7.52
CA MET A 662 -9.03 -19.97 -7.23
C MET A 662 -8.43 -20.88 -8.31
N ASP A 663 -7.83 -22.00 -7.89
CA ASP A 663 -7.14 -22.93 -8.79
C ASP A 663 -8.09 -23.83 -9.61
N ASN A 664 -9.22 -24.24 -9.03
CA ASN A 664 -10.09 -25.29 -9.59
C ASN A 664 -11.56 -24.88 -9.73
N MET A 665 -11.88 -23.59 -9.57
CA MET A 665 -13.26 -23.10 -9.61
C MET A 665 -13.37 -21.91 -10.55
N LEU A 666 -14.36 -21.91 -11.43
CA LEU A 666 -14.64 -20.77 -12.31
C LEU A 666 -15.88 -20.01 -11.82
N PHE A 667 -15.87 -18.69 -11.98
CA PHE A 667 -17.03 -17.86 -11.67
C PHE A 667 -17.93 -17.77 -12.89
N LYS A 668 -19.24 -17.95 -12.72
CA LYS A 668 -20.28 -17.75 -13.74
C LYS A 668 -21.26 -16.68 -13.30
N ASN A 669 -21.85 -16.00 -14.28
CA ASN A 669 -22.91 -14.99 -14.06
C ASN A 669 -22.47 -13.88 -13.09
N VAL A 670 -21.24 -13.40 -13.26
CA VAL A 670 -20.64 -12.41 -12.37
C VAL A 670 -21.26 -11.05 -12.64
N LEU A 671 -21.80 -10.42 -11.61
CA LEU A 671 -22.44 -9.11 -11.66
C LEU A 671 -22.01 -8.29 -10.45
N VAL A 672 -21.63 -7.04 -10.68
CA VAL A 672 -21.41 -6.07 -9.59
C VAL A 672 -22.62 -5.15 -9.52
N ILE A 673 -23.15 -4.96 -8.31
CA ILE A 673 -24.27 -4.08 -8.01
C ILE A 673 -23.76 -2.99 -7.08
N THR A 674 -24.04 -1.74 -7.39
CA THR A 674 -23.59 -0.61 -6.57
C THR A 674 -24.76 -0.01 -5.81
N ASN A 675 -24.66 0.06 -4.49
CA ASN A 675 -25.47 0.95 -3.70
C ASN A 675 -24.91 2.38 -3.83
N THR A 676 -25.80 3.33 -4.13
CA THR A 676 -25.49 4.72 -4.41
C THR A 676 -26.34 5.67 -3.56
N GLU A 677 -26.90 5.20 -2.44
CA GLU A 677 -27.73 6.03 -1.55
C GLU A 677 -27.03 7.30 -1.04
N GLU A 678 -25.70 7.25 -0.87
CA GLU A 678 -24.88 8.40 -0.47
C GLU A 678 -24.34 9.22 -1.65
N LEU A 679 -24.67 8.85 -2.89
CA LEU A 679 -24.23 9.51 -4.12
C LEU A 679 -25.43 10.10 -4.86
N GLU A 680 -25.35 11.35 -5.30
CA GLU A 680 -26.41 11.98 -6.14
C GLU A 680 -26.39 11.46 -7.61
N ALA A 681 -26.23 10.14 -7.80
CA ALA A 681 -26.24 9.46 -9.09
C ALA A 681 -27.02 8.14 -9.00
N GLU A 682 -27.84 7.85 -9.99
CA GLU A 682 -28.68 6.64 -10.03
C GLU A 682 -28.06 5.56 -10.94
N PRO A 683 -28.12 4.27 -10.57
CA PRO A 683 -27.61 3.19 -11.42
C PRO A 683 -28.55 2.95 -12.62
N LEU A 684 -28.02 3.13 -13.83
CA LEU A 684 -28.77 3.00 -15.09
C LEU A 684 -28.81 1.54 -15.57
N TYR A 685 -27.64 0.90 -15.68
CA TYR A 685 -27.50 -0.53 -15.98
C TYR A 685 -26.12 -1.06 -15.59
N ALA A 686 -26.01 -2.39 -15.48
CA ALA A 686 -24.76 -3.09 -15.25
C ALA A 686 -24.48 -4.08 -16.40
N ILE A 687 -23.20 -4.26 -16.73
CA ILE A 687 -22.72 -5.17 -17.77
C ILE A 687 -22.05 -6.35 -17.05
N PRO A 688 -22.69 -7.54 -17.06
CA PRO A 688 -22.17 -8.71 -16.36
C PRO A 688 -20.97 -9.31 -17.10
N ILE A 689 -20.20 -10.13 -16.37
CA ILE A 689 -19.16 -11.01 -16.93
C ILE A 689 -19.74 -12.43 -16.99
N GLU A 690 -19.71 -13.03 -18.18
CA GLU A 690 -20.28 -14.37 -18.41
C GLU A 690 -19.59 -15.44 -17.58
N SER A 691 -18.25 -15.52 -17.67
CA SER A 691 -17.44 -16.39 -16.84
C SER A 691 -16.02 -15.88 -16.62
N ILE A 692 -15.37 -16.33 -15.54
CA ILE A 692 -13.96 -16.04 -15.22
C ILE A 692 -13.28 -17.33 -14.80
N ARG A 693 -12.37 -17.85 -15.64
CA ARG A 693 -11.62 -19.08 -15.36
C ARG A 693 -10.57 -18.88 -14.25
N PRO A 694 -10.11 -19.95 -13.58
CA PRO A 694 -8.95 -19.92 -12.69
C PRO A 694 -7.77 -19.11 -13.25
N GLY A 695 -7.31 -18.11 -12.50
CA GLY A 695 -6.20 -17.23 -12.87
C GLY A 695 -6.52 -16.16 -13.92
N GLU A 696 -7.72 -16.16 -14.51
CA GLU A 696 -8.15 -15.21 -15.54
C GLU A 696 -8.56 -13.86 -14.94
N THR A 697 -8.47 -12.79 -15.74
CA THR A 697 -8.96 -11.46 -15.40
C THR A 697 -9.96 -10.98 -16.44
N GLN A 698 -11.12 -10.53 -15.98
CA GLN A 698 -12.22 -10.01 -16.80
C GLN A 698 -12.72 -8.66 -16.25
N TYR A 699 -13.53 -7.96 -17.05
CA TYR A 699 -14.01 -6.61 -16.73
C TYR A 699 -15.53 -6.53 -16.72
N GLY A 700 -16.11 -6.12 -15.59
CA GLY A 700 -17.51 -5.79 -15.43
C GLY A 700 -17.70 -4.27 -15.35
N TYR A 701 -18.92 -3.79 -15.60
CA TYR A 701 -19.19 -2.35 -15.61
C TYR A 701 -20.53 -2.02 -14.96
N VAL A 702 -20.59 -0.90 -14.26
CA VAL A 702 -21.85 -0.29 -13.82
C VAL A 702 -21.89 1.15 -14.32
N VAL A 703 -23.00 1.52 -14.97
CA VAL A 703 -23.21 2.87 -15.49
C VAL A 703 -24.15 3.60 -14.55
N LEU A 704 -23.67 4.70 -13.98
CA LEU A 704 -24.44 5.62 -13.15
C LEU A 704 -24.80 6.85 -13.98
N GLN A 705 -26.00 7.38 -13.80
CA GLN A 705 -26.49 8.60 -14.43
C GLN A 705 -26.73 9.67 -13.37
N TYR A 706 -26.35 10.91 -13.67
CA TYR A 706 -26.59 12.06 -12.81
C TYR A 706 -27.07 13.26 -13.62
N ALA A 707 -27.68 14.24 -12.95
CA ALA A 707 -28.18 15.42 -13.64
C ALA A 707 -27.02 16.30 -14.17
N PRO A 708 -27.15 16.88 -15.37
CA PRO A 708 -26.11 17.76 -15.92
C PRO A 708 -25.73 18.88 -14.95
N ASN A 709 -24.43 19.19 -14.87
CA ASN A 709 -23.87 20.22 -13.99
C ASN A 709 -24.07 20.01 -12.47
N LYS A 710 -24.28 18.76 -12.02
CA LYS A 710 -24.43 18.43 -10.58
C LYS A 710 -23.26 17.70 -9.92
N PHE A 711 -22.26 17.24 -10.68
CA PHE A 711 -20.96 16.70 -10.21
C PHE A 711 -21.03 15.93 -8.88
N PRO A 712 -21.78 14.81 -8.82
CA PRO A 712 -22.14 14.14 -7.57
C PRO A 712 -20.90 13.68 -6.80
N SER A 713 -20.91 13.83 -5.47
CA SER A 713 -19.86 13.34 -4.58
C SER A 713 -20.45 12.52 -3.45
N GLY A 714 -19.79 11.43 -3.09
CA GLY A 714 -20.25 10.52 -2.04
C GLY A 714 -19.74 9.09 -2.21
N THR A 715 -20.11 8.24 -1.25
CA THR A 715 -19.68 6.85 -1.14
C THR A 715 -20.48 5.93 -2.06
N VAL A 716 -19.80 5.01 -2.75
CA VAL A 716 -20.42 3.90 -3.49
C VAL A 716 -20.07 2.58 -2.80
N GLU A 717 -21.08 1.78 -2.47
CA GLU A 717 -20.88 0.45 -1.85
C GLU A 717 -21.17 -0.67 -2.88
N PRO A 718 -20.14 -1.36 -3.39
CA PRO A 718 -20.35 -2.41 -4.37
C PRO A 718 -20.57 -3.79 -3.72
N MET A 719 -21.45 -4.58 -4.35
CA MET A 719 -21.81 -5.95 -3.99
C MET A 719 -21.53 -6.87 -5.17
N PHE A 720 -20.69 -7.87 -4.95
CA PHE A 720 -20.23 -8.83 -5.94
C PHE A 720 -21.11 -10.08 -5.90
N ARG A 721 -21.84 -10.33 -7.00
CA ARG A 721 -22.76 -11.47 -7.14
C ARG A 721 -22.22 -12.44 -8.19
N PHE A 722 -22.01 -13.70 -7.85
CA PHE A 722 -21.58 -14.72 -8.81
C PHE A 722 -21.97 -16.14 -8.36
N SER A 723 -21.79 -17.10 -9.25
CA SER A 723 -21.98 -18.53 -8.98
C SER A 723 -20.69 -19.31 -9.27
N MET A 724 -20.41 -20.34 -8.49
CA MET A 724 -19.23 -21.19 -8.64
C MET A 724 -19.56 -22.46 -9.43
N ALA A 725 -18.64 -22.90 -10.30
CA ALA A 725 -18.74 -24.16 -11.04
C ALA A 725 -17.36 -24.80 -11.27
N GLU A 726 -17.28 -26.14 -11.26
CA GLU A 726 -16.02 -26.87 -11.49
C GLU A 726 -15.69 -26.96 -12.98
N SER A 727 -16.71 -26.90 -13.84
CA SER A 727 -16.54 -26.93 -15.30
C SER A 727 -17.51 -26.01 -16.07
N GLU A 728 -17.17 -25.69 -17.32
CA GLU A 728 -18.01 -24.85 -18.18
C GLU A 728 -19.36 -25.51 -18.52
N ASP A 729 -19.42 -26.84 -18.51
CA ASP A 729 -20.62 -27.61 -18.88
C ASP A 729 -21.57 -27.87 -17.70
N GLU A 730 -21.16 -27.57 -16.47
CA GLU A 730 -22.00 -27.69 -15.28
C GLU A 730 -23.03 -26.56 -15.16
N GLU A 731 -24.24 -26.90 -14.70
CA GLU A 731 -25.25 -25.90 -14.36
C GLU A 731 -24.74 -25.01 -13.24
N ALA A 732 -24.92 -23.70 -13.39
CA ALA A 732 -24.52 -22.72 -12.37
C ALA A 732 -25.23 -23.04 -11.04
N GLY A 733 -24.46 -23.13 -9.95
CA GLY A 733 -25.00 -23.26 -8.61
C GLY A 733 -25.79 -22.01 -8.16
N ASP A 734 -26.16 -21.98 -6.88
CA ASP A 734 -26.80 -20.80 -6.29
C ASP A 734 -25.89 -19.57 -6.42
N GLN A 735 -26.49 -18.39 -6.62
CA GLN A 735 -25.75 -17.13 -6.69
C GLN A 735 -25.48 -16.61 -5.28
N ASP A 736 -24.20 -16.44 -4.96
CA ASP A 736 -23.75 -15.86 -3.70
C ASP A 736 -23.51 -14.36 -3.88
N GLU A 737 -23.76 -13.58 -2.82
CA GLU A 737 -23.56 -12.13 -2.77
C GLU A 737 -22.51 -11.79 -1.71
N TYR A 738 -21.48 -11.06 -2.13
CA TYR A 738 -20.36 -10.66 -1.27
C TYR A 738 -20.19 -9.13 -1.30
N PRO A 739 -20.28 -8.44 -0.15
CA PRO A 739 -19.96 -7.02 -0.10
C PRO A 739 -18.46 -6.79 -0.32
N MET A 740 -18.10 -5.73 -1.05
CA MET A 740 -16.72 -5.29 -1.27
C MET A 740 -16.46 -3.96 -0.54
N GLU A 741 -15.20 -3.52 -0.50
CA GLU A 741 -14.87 -2.21 0.07
C GLU A 741 -15.54 -1.09 -0.72
N SER A 742 -16.08 -0.11 0.00
CA SER A 742 -16.67 1.08 -0.61
C SER A 742 -15.59 1.99 -1.17
N PHE A 743 -15.94 2.77 -2.18
CA PHE A 743 -15.05 3.77 -2.78
C PHE A 743 -15.82 5.07 -3.02
N ASP A 744 -15.10 6.19 -2.98
CA ASP A 744 -15.70 7.50 -3.11
C ASP A 744 -15.67 8.00 -4.56
N VAL A 745 -16.73 8.70 -4.95
CA VAL A 745 -16.74 9.58 -6.12
C VAL A 745 -16.57 11.00 -5.59
N ASP A 746 -15.53 11.69 -6.05
CA ASP A 746 -15.14 13.00 -5.53
C ASP A 746 -15.30 14.08 -6.59
N VAL A 747 -15.42 15.34 -6.15
CA VAL A 747 -15.45 16.51 -7.05
C VAL A 747 -14.22 16.55 -7.96
N SER A 748 -13.06 16.16 -7.44
CA SER A 748 -11.81 16.08 -8.20
C SER A 748 -11.90 15.12 -9.40
N ASP A 749 -12.77 14.11 -9.37
CA ASP A 749 -12.99 13.20 -10.50
C ASP A 749 -13.57 13.93 -11.72
N PHE A 750 -14.37 14.98 -11.50
CA PHE A 750 -15.02 15.76 -12.56
C PHE A 750 -14.16 16.93 -13.06
N VAL A 751 -13.00 17.16 -12.46
CA VAL A 751 -12.11 18.27 -12.81
C VAL A 751 -10.85 17.75 -13.50
N THR A 752 -10.57 18.26 -14.71
CA THR A 752 -9.31 18.00 -15.41
C THR A 752 -8.34 19.15 -15.15
N PRO A 753 -7.13 18.90 -14.60
CA PRO A 753 -6.11 19.94 -14.42
C PRO A 753 -5.79 20.66 -15.73
N ILE A 754 -5.71 22.00 -15.71
CA ILE A 754 -5.26 22.79 -16.87
C ILE A 754 -4.10 23.69 -16.48
N ASN A 755 -2.96 23.50 -17.12
CA ASN A 755 -1.84 24.42 -17.01
C ASN A 755 -2.04 25.61 -17.96
N LEU A 756 -2.37 26.77 -17.39
CA LEU A 756 -2.51 28.03 -18.14
C LEU A 756 -1.18 28.77 -18.33
N GLY A 757 -0.08 28.30 -17.74
CA GLY A 757 1.23 28.94 -17.78
C GLY A 757 1.13 30.44 -17.47
N ASN A 758 1.70 31.27 -18.33
CA ASN A 758 1.72 32.73 -18.16
C ASN A 758 0.34 33.40 -18.36
N GLU A 759 -0.69 32.67 -18.80
CA GLU A 759 -2.04 33.22 -19.02
C GLU A 759 -2.92 33.22 -17.76
N MET A 760 -2.46 32.61 -16.65
CA MET A 760 -3.25 32.45 -15.42
C MET A 760 -3.82 33.78 -14.91
N ASP A 761 -2.98 34.81 -14.77
CA ASP A 761 -3.41 36.13 -14.29
C ASP A 761 -4.34 36.85 -15.28
N SER A 762 -4.12 36.68 -16.59
CA SER A 762 -5.00 37.26 -17.63
C SER A 762 -6.38 36.61 -17.60
N LYS A 763 -6.44 35.28 -17.54
CA LYS A 763 -7.70 34.51 -17.46
C LYS A 763 -8.44 34.77 -16.16
N TRP A 764 -7.72 34.95 -15.06
CA TRP A 764 -8.28 35.38 -13.78
C TRP A 764 -8.96 36.74 -13.91
N ALA A 765 -8.28 37.74 -14.51
CA ALA A 765 -8.83 39.09 -14.70
C ALA A 765 -10.05 39.12 -15.65
N GLU A 766 -10.04 38.33 -16.73
CA GLU A 766 -11.18 38.21 -17.66
C GLU A 766 -12.46 37.75 -16.96
N GLN A 767 -12.35 36.95 -15.89
CA GLN A 767 -13.48 36.37 -15.16
C GLN A 767 -13.86 37.15 -13.89
N GLU A 768 -13.38 38.38 -13.70
CA GLU A 768 -13.69 39.19 -12.51
C GLU A 768 -15.19 39.45 -12.32
N GLY A 769 -15.97 39.53 -13.40
CA GLY A 769 -17.43 39.66 -13.34
C GLY A 769 -18.17 38.39 -12.91
N ASN A 770 -17.46 37.25 -12.82
CA ASN A 770 -17.99 35.92 -12.57
C ASN A 770 -17.29 35.31 -11.34
N GLU A 771 -17.39 35.96 -10.18
CA GLU A 771 -16.72 35.55 -8.95
C GLU A 771 -17.69 35.11 -7.87
N THR A 772 -17.33 34.06 -7.14
CA THR A 772 -17.90 33.71 -5.83
C THR A 772 -16.75 33.65 -4.84
N ALA A 773 -16.77 34.48 -3.79
CA ALA A 773 -15.70 34.54 -2.80
C ALA A 773 -16.24 34.51 -1.37
N GLY A 774 -15.50 33.85 -0.47
CA GLY A 774 -15.88 33.69 0.93
C GLY A 774 -14.67 33.49 1.83
N THR A 775 -14.83 33.80 3.10
CA THR A 775 -13.83 33.51 4.14
C THR A 775 -14.40 32.49 5.10
N PHE A 776 -13.72 31.37 5.23
CA PHE A 776 -14.13 30.20 6.00
C PHE A 776 -13.08 29.90 7.06
N ALA A 777 -13.51 29.43 8.24
CA ALA A 777 -12.60 28.97 9.27
C ALA A 777 -12.42 27.46 9.13
N LEU A 778 -11.18 27.03 8.91
CA LEU A 778 -10.83 25.62 8.72
C LEU A 778 -10.51 25.00 10.09
N HIS A 779 -11.56 24.65 10.83
CA HIS A 779 -11.45 24.19 12.22
C HIS A 779 -10.73 22.84 12.38
N SER A 780 -10.67 22.02 11.32
CA SER A 780 -10.04 20.70 11.31
C SER A 780 -8.54 20.72 10.98
N MET A 781 -8.02 21.83 10.46
CA MET A 781 -6.64 21.90 9.94
C MET A 781 -5.66 22.37 11.01
N LYS A 782 -4.58 21.63 11.23
CA LYS A 782 -3.59 21.94 12.28
C LYS A 782 -2.64 23.05 11.86
N ASN A 783 -2.34 23.14 10.57
CA ASN A 783 -1.40 24.13 10.03
C ASN A 783 -1.74 24.48 8.58
N LEU A 784 -1.07 25.50 8.04
CA LEU A 784 -1.30 25.99 6.68
C LEU A 784 -0.89 24.96 5.62
N THR A 785 0.14 24.14 5.86
CA THR A 785 0.60 23.10 4.93
C THR A 785 -0.47 22.04 4.73
N GLU A 786 -1.04 21.51 5.81
CA GLU A 786 -2.12 20.51 5.77
C GLU A 786 -3.35 21.07 5.05
N ALA A 787 -3.73 22.32 5.35
CA ALA A 787 -4.84 22.98 4.67
C ALA A 787 -4.60 23.13 3.17
N ALA A 788 -3.37 23.49 2.77
CA ALA A 788 -3.02 23.63 1.36
C ALA A 788 -3.00 22.29 0.61
N GLN A 789 -2.51 21.22 1.24
CA GLN A 789 -2.50 19.87 0.67
C GLN A 789 -3.92 19.31 0.51
N GLN A 790 -4.78 19.45 1.52
CA GLN A 790 -6.18 18.99 1.40
C GLN A 790 -6.97 19.76 0.35
N LEU A 791 -6.71 21.07 0.17
CA LEU A 791 -7.32 21.84 -0.91
C LEU A 791 -6.85 21.39 -2.29
N ALA A 792 -5.58 21.00 -2.41
CA ALA A 792 -5.03 20.45 -3.64
C ALA A 792 -5.73 19.13 -4.02
N ASP A 793 -5.87 18.23 -3.05
CA ASP A 793 -6.52 16.92 -3.23
C ASP A 793 -8.01 17.06 -3.54
N PHE A 794 -8.72 17.94 -2.83
CA PHE A 794 -10.16 18.17 -3.01
C PHE A 794 -10.51 18.65 -4.43
N PHE A 795 -9.78 19.65 -4.94
CA PHE A 795 -10.09 20.22 -6.26
C PHE A 795 -9.49 19.41 -7.41
N GLY A 796 -8.37 18.71 -7.20
CA GLY A 796 -7.67 17.97 -8.26
C GLY A 796 -7.31 18.84 -9.47
N MET A 797 -7.02 20.12 -9.25
CA MET A 797 -6.70 21.12 -10.28
C MET A 797 -5.19 21.28 -10.47
N TYR A 798 -4.78 21.90 -11.58
CA TYR A 798 -3.38 22.30 -11.76
C TYR A 798 -3.08 23.47 -10.82
N ILE A 799 -2.00 23.37 -10.03
CA ILE A 799 -1.59 24.41 -9.08
C ILE A 799 -0.36 25.15 -9.61
N GLU A 800 -0.46 26.47 -9.72
CA GLU A 800 0.68 27.31 -10.09
C GLU A 800 1.78 27.23 -9.01
N GLY A 801 2.96 26.72 -9.39
CA GLY A 801 4.07 26.49 -8.45
C GLY A 801 4.05 25.14 -7.72
N GLY A 802 3.07 24.27 -8.01
CA GLY A 802 2.95 22.94 -7.42
C GLY A 802 2.29 22.90 -6.05
N VAL A 803 2.09 21.69 -5.51
CA VAL A 803 1.55 21.49 -4.16
C VAL A 803 2.64 21.83 -3.14
N PRO A 804 2.41 22.74 -2.18
CA PRO A 804 3.44 23.15 -1.23
C PRO A 804 3.75 22.02 -0.22
N GLU A 805 5.01 21.61 -0.14
CA GLU A 805 5.47 20.61 0.84
C GLU A 805 5.51 21.17 2.28
N LYS A 806 5.82 22.46 2.43
CA LYS A 806 5.90 23.13 3.73
C LYS A 806 5.66 24.63 3.61
N ILE A 807 4.74 25.15 4.42
CA ILE A 807 4.46 26.58 4.54
C ILE A 807 5.01 27.11 5.86
N THR A 808 5.98 28.03 5.79
CA THR A 808 6.61 28.68 6.96
C THR A 808 6.15 30.12 7.18
N THR A 809 5.35 30.67 6.26
CA THR A 809 4.78 32.01 6.32
C THR A 809 3.47 32.04 7.10
N THR A 810 3.01 33.22 7.50
CA THR A 810 1.71 33.41 8.19
C THR A 810 0.50 33.34 7.25
N SER A 811 0.74 33.33 5.94
CA SER A 811 -0.27 33.09 4.91
C SER A 811 0.37 32.53 3.63
N HIS A 812 -0.40 31.76 2.87
CA HIS A 812 -0.01 31.23 1.57
C HIS A 812 -1.21 31.28 0.61
N VAL A 813 -0.95 31.46 -0.69
CA VAL A 813 -2.00 31.55 -1.72
C VAL A 813 -1.77 30.46 -2.75
N LEU A 814 -2.75 29.59 -2.91
CA LEU A 814 -2.84 28.63 -3.99
C LEU A 814 -3.65 29.23 -5.13
N LYS A 815 -3.11 29.18 -6.34
CA LYS A 815 -3.82 29.51 -7.57
C LYS A 815 -3.96 28.23 -8.38
N MET A 816 -5.20 27.87 -8.69
CA MET A 816 -5.54 26.58 -9.26
C MET A 816 -6.42 26.75 -10.50
N ALA A 817 -6.22 25.90 -11.50
CA ALA A 817 -6.99 25.91 -12.74
C ALA A 817 -7.37 24.49 -13.19
N GLY A 818 -8.63 24.33 -13.58
CA GLY A 818 -9.12 23.09 -14.16
C GLY A 818 -10.33 23.31 -15.07
N ALA A 819 -10.61 22.35 -15.95
CA ALA A 819 -11.86 22.29 -16.70
C ALA A 819 -12.79 21.25 -16.09
N LEU A 820 -14.06 21.61 -15.98
CA LEU A 820 -15.11 20.69 -15.60
C LEU A 820 -15.43 19.71 -16.73
N THR A 821 -15.95 18.57 -16.33
CA THR A 821 -16.44 17.53 -17.22
C THR A 821 -17.89 17.81 -17.61
N ASP A 822 -18.14 18.96 -18.24
CA ASP A 822 -19.40 19.31 -18.89
C ASP A 822 -19.22 19.36 -20.43
N GLU A 823 -20.31 19.62 -21.17
CA GLU A 823 -20.24 19.67 -22.64
C GLU A 823 -19.27 20.75 -23.15
N ASP A 824 -19.21 21.89 -22.45
CA ASP A 824 -18.42 23.06 -22.84
C ASP A 824 -16.97 23.04 -22.32
N ARG A 825 -16.60 22.04 -21.50
CA ARG A 825 -15.32 21.96 -20.76
C ARG A 825 -15.02 23.26 -20.03
N THR A 826 -15.97 23.70 -19.23
CA THR A 826 -15.97 25.00 -18.56
C THR A 826 -14.73 25.16 -17.69
N LEU A 827 -13.97 26.22 -17.95
CA LEU A 827 -12.81 26.61 -17.15
C LEU A 827 -13.26 27.15 -15.79
N VAL A 828 -12.70 26.58 -14.72
CA VAL A 828 -12.84 27.05 -13.34
C VAL A 828 -11.47 27.40 -12.80
N LEU A 829 -11.39 28.57 -12.17
CA LEU A 829 -10.18 29.08 -11.53
C LEU A 829 -10.47 29.23 -10.04
N VAL A 830 -9.53 28.78 -9.20
CA VAL A 830 -9.65 28.89 -7.76
C VAL A 830 -8.42 29.60 -7.19
N GLN A 831 -8.65 30.64 -6.40
CA GLN A 831 -7.62 31.28 -5.60
C GLN A 831 -7.94 31.03 -4.12
N ALA A 832 -7.16 30.17 -3.47
CA ALA A 832 -7.32 29.79 -2.08
C ALA A 832 -6.18 30.37 -1.24
N LYS A 833 -6.48 31.40 -0.44
CA LYS A 833 -5.53 31.98 0.51
C LYS A 833 -5.75 31.38 1.89
N VAL A 834 -4.83 30.53 2.33
CA VAL A 834 -4.80 30.02 3.70
C VAL A 834 -3.96 30.95 4.58
N PHE A 835 -4.45 31.28 5.77
CA PHE A 835 -3.76 32.20 6.69
C PHE A 835 -4.11 31.92 8.15
N ILE A 836 -3.25 32.38 9.06
CA ILE A 836 -3.52 32.32 10.50
C ILE A 836 -4.34 33.56 10.88
N SER A 837 -5.57 33.35 11.35
CA SER A 837 -6.46 34.41 11.83
C SER A 837 -5.95 34.99 13.16
N THR A 838 -6.53 36.13 13.60
CA THR A 838 -6.20 36.80 14.87
C THR A 838 -6.36 35.89 16.10
N ASP A 839 -7.19 34.85 15.97
CA ASP A 839 -7.48 33.88 17.03
C ASP A 839 -6.55 32.65 16.98
N ASN A 840 -5.43 32.74 16.26
CA ASN A 840 -4.44 31.66 16.07
C ASN A 840 -5.00 30.38 15.41
N ARG A 841 -6.07 30.50 14.62
CA ARG A 841 -6.68 29.39 13.86
C ARG A 841 -6.42 29.53 12.37
N VAL A 842 -6.38 28.41 11.65
CA VAL A 842 -6.29 28.39 10.19
C VAL A 842 -7.62 28.87 9.59
N ALA A 843 -7.53 29.86 8.71
CA ALA A 843 -8.64 30.38 7.94
C ALA A 843 -8.31 30.29 6.45
N LEU A 844 -9.36 30.18 5.63
CA LEU A 844 -9.31 30.13 4.19
C LEU A 844 -10.11 31.30 3.64
N HIS A 845 -9.48 32.12 2.82
CA HIS A 845 -10.18 33.00 1.90
C HIS A 845 -10.18 32.35 0.52
N LEU A 846 -11.36 31.90 0.08
CA LEU A 846 -11.56 31.18 -1.17
C LEU A 846 -12.25 32.10 -2.16
N ALA A 847 -11.69 32.24 -3.36
CA ALA A 847 -12.33 32.89 -4.49
C ALA A 847 -12.37 31.91 -5.66
N LEU A 848 -13.55 31.68 -6.23
CA LEU A 848 -13.74 30.89 -7.44
C LEU A 848 -14.19 31.82 -8.58
N ARG A 849 -13.62 31.63 -9.77
CA ARG A 849 -13.97 32.35 -10.99
C ARG A 849 -14.21 31.38 -12.15
N GLY A 850 -15.05 31.80 -13.11
CA GLY A 850 -15.46 30.95 -14.24
C GLY A 850 -16.70 30.11 -13.93
N GLY A 851 -17.28 29.49 -14.97
CA GLY A 851 -18.55 28.77 -14.90
C GLY A 851 -19.77 29.59 -14.45
N SER A 852 -20.89 28.90 -14.24
CA SER A 852 -22.12 29.50 -13.72
C SER A 852 -22.02 29.77 -12.21
N ALA A 853 -22.88 30.65 -11.69
CA ALA A 853 -22.95 30.92 -10.25
C ALA A 853 -23.26 29.64 -9.45
N ASP A 854 -24.20 28.82 -9.94
CA ASP A 854 -24.62 27.57 -9.30
C ASP A 854 -23.45 26.59 -9.14
N VAL A 855 -22.58 26.47 -10.15
CA VAL A 855 -21.40 25.60 -10.10
C VAL A 855 -20.39 26.09 -9.06
N ARG A 856 -20.15 27.42 -9.01
CA ARG A 856 -19.23 27.99 -8.01
C ARG A 856 -19.76 27.84 -6.59
N GLU A 857 -21.05 28.06 -6.39
CA GLU A 857 -21.70 27.86 -5.08
C GLU A 857 -21.67 26.39 -4.68
N TYR A 858 -21.92 25.47 -5.62
CA TYR A 858 -21.79 24.04 -5.38
C TYR A 858 -20.38 23.65 -4.92
N LEU A 859 -19.34 24.02 -5.70
CA LEU A 859 -17.95 23.72 -5.35
C LEU A 859 -17.52 24.32 -4.00
N ALA A 860 -18.00 25.52 -3.67
CA ALA A 860 -17.75 26.14 -2.37
C ALA A 860 -18.47 25.41 -1.24
N ASN A 861 -19.72 24.95 -1.45
CA ASN A 861 -20.51 24.26 -0.44
C ASN A 861 -20.00 22.85 -0.18
N VAL A 862 -19.62 22.09 -1.22
CA VAL A 862 -19.08 20.73 -1.06
C VAL A 862 -17.72 20.72 -0.36
N LEU A 863 -16.91 21.78 -0.52
CA LEU A 863 -15.67 21.92 0.24
C LEU A 863 -15.90 22.10 1.76
N LEU A 864 -17.07 22.61 2.14
CA LEU A 864 -17.38 23.03 3.51
C LEU A 864 -18.36 22.13 4.25
N GLY A 865 -19.10 21.29 3.52
CA GLY A 865 -19.96 20.24 4.06
C GLY A 865 -19.15 19.00 4.37
#